data_AF-A0A432MI03-F1
#
_entry.id   AF-A0A432MI03-F1
#
_cell.length_a   1.000
_cell.length_b   1.000
_cell.length_c   1.000
_cell.angle_alpha   90.00
_cell.angle_beta   90.00
_cell.angle_gamma   90.00
#
_symmetry.space_group_name_H-M   'P 1'
#
loop_
_entity.id
_entity.type
_entity.pdbx_description
1 polymer ?
#
loop_
_entity_poly.entity_id
_entity_poly.type
_entity_poly.pdbx_seq_one_letter_code
_entity_poly.pdbx_strand_id
1 'polypeptide(L)'
;MRDFYRDRDSLRVELLPEGWDREGMAFSYRAPGTRAGETRNPFTPYIIASLALAAFAGALATRLFCYVVPLGTMAFSWQVIALFVAISLVDGMPSYFGDDPPEVWITRFLRAPLVWATIVLLAQPPWVLLVVVLLVTLLLADALAGNYLAWLLADARLDSDTRELIRRRWKGRFARESWLTAVLGLFGHNRRPRVLDHYLVGLLLLAAAFGVGLLALACMPAYTTGMVVVLALLAYLPLQALALPHLLGLKRVPARLQAGVVARALSNWLSYNPRDRWTPGLHLSPYGAAWLRLSLFAAALLVAGASLNVAACFFPVLMLGPEGTSPWLRVGAERRAAWGGGPSPDPEVRLSPRQRLYYEQLEGEERRSAYLLRAARAQAAARRAPVGRRDAGALTTPESWIPPNYAGAWRGRPLFLWTFILALVLGMAVPPLLLFAACWSAFGHELALLELRLTHPDFRQHRREEDGAPEESPAWYDPEWQGYIDALHNSPNPLEREHLFLGFAQDFDTDDESPVLMHRDMLREHVHVTGDSGSGKSSRGIAAMAAQLCRFARERGDCSLLVIDLKGDDALFHGIRHEARGLPFKWYREQIGCTTFGFNPLMQSHMEYYNPEQKGRAVMDAFGLRYQDGGADRYFADIQEEVLSRLFRHHPEVRSLADLHRLLQDRGIRERLFPNTPQTHWDNSYHVRSQLGAFANSAPLNDTSGDPDRCIDLPSLFARPQVVYFYVPALMGGGANQQAAKFALYALLTSALFIPKSNRHQVYCIIDEFQEIIGANLGVILKQARSFDVGMVLANQLPSDLNRGGVRLHDVLTATTALRWSFRASDLAQQRELQEASGEYIEYLRTVNTQVTVTHSSGRKGGSESVTRSVGTSRAEVFRPAFSRNRILWANFVDDLSIAHFARGNGYTQFFRPFPLRTMFHISRELYEKRSREPWPLLPWPPGRRDGAAPGPVPGPADRPLPPPDGGQPGGATGERP
;
A
#
# COMPACT_ATOMS: atom_id res chain seq x y z
N MET A 1 27.74 -35.63 6.29
CA MET A 1 27.04 -34.62 5.46
C MET A 1 25.71 -35.11 4.87
N ARG A 2 25.47 -36.41 4.63
CA ARG A 2 24.13 -36.94 4.30
C ARG A 2 23.24 -37.19 5.53
N ASP A 3 23.83 -37.40 6.71
CA ASP A 3 23.07 -37.71 7.93
C ASP A 3 22.50 -36.50 8.67
N PHE A 4 22.91 -35.27 8.32
CA PHE A 4 22.41 -34.03 8.96
C PHE A 4 21.06 -33.55 8.39
N TYR A 5 20.55 -34.19 7.32
CA TYR A 5 19.29 -33.82 6.66
C TYR A 5 18.08 -34.64 7.11
N ARG A 6 18.24 -35.58 8.04
CA ARG A 6 17.14 -36.48 8.48
C ARG A 6 16.37 -35.98 9.70
N ASP A 7 16.78 -34.88 10.32
CA ASP A 7 16.24 -34.43 11.61
C ASP A 7 15.51 -33.08 11.53
N ARG A 8 14.74 -32.87 10.44
CA ARG A 8 13.92 -31.66 10.25
C ARG A 8 12.51 -31.76 10.83
N ASP A 9 12.13 -32.92 11.35
CA ASP A 9 10.81 -33.18 11.93
C ASP A 9 10.77 -33.11 13.48
N SER A 10 11.92 -32.90 14.15
CA SER A 10 12.02 -32.88 15.62
C SER A 10 11.90 -31.48 16.26
N LEU A 11 11.88 -30.40 15.48
CA LEU A 11 11.54 -29.05 15.95
C LEU A 11 10.03 -28.78 15.81
N ARG A 12 9.22 -29.64 16.41
CA ARG A 12 7.85 -29.27 16.78
C ARG A 12 7.95 -28.41 18.04
N VAL A 13 7.85 -27.10 17.85
CA VAL A 13 7.47 -26.17 18.92
C VAL A 13 6.07 -26.59 19.36
N GLU A 14 5.99 -27.30 20.48
CA GLU A 14 4.78 -27.39 21.29
C GLU A 14 4.40 -25.96 21.69
N LEU A 15 3.28 -25.45 21.16
CA LEU A 15 2.40 -24.44 21.77
C LEU A 15 1.35 -23.99 20.74
N LEU A 16 0.36 -24.84 20.48
CA LEU A 16 -1.01 -24.41 20.15
C LEU A 16 -1.96 -25.51 20.67
N PRO A 17 -2.97 -25.18 21.49
CA PRO A 17 -3.95 -26.17 21.94
C PRO A 17 -4.71 -26.74 20.74
N GLU A 18 -4.90 -28.07 20.72
CA GLU A 18 -5.80 -28.75 19.79
C GLU A 18 -7.21 -28.18 19.94
N GLY A 19 -7.67 -27.43 18.92
CA GLY A 19 -8.96 -26.72 18.92
C GLY A 19 -8.96 -25.38 18.19
N TRP A 20 -7.81 -24.88 17.71
CA TRP A 20 -7.75 -23.67 16.88
C TRP A 20 -7.81 -24.01 15.39
N ASP A 21 -8.98 -23.83 14.80
CA ASP A 21 -9.19 -23.93 13.35
C ASP A 21 -8.22 -23.02 12.59
N ARG A 22 -7.47 -23.62 11.65
CA ARG A 22 -6.61 -22.91 10.68
C ARG A 22 -7.40 -21.96 9.75
N GLU A 23 -8.72 -21.93 9.86
CA GLU A 23 -9.64 -21.14 9.03
C GLU A 23 -9.76 -19.67 9.47
N GLY A 24 -9.34 -19.32 10.68
CA GLY A 24 -9.41 -17.94 11.21
C GLY A 24 -8.26 -17.01 10.82
N MET A 25 -7.19 -17.51 10.18
CA MET A 25 -5.97 -16.73 9.88
C MET A 25 -5.88 -16.18 8.46
N ALA A 26 -6.88 -16.42 7.61
CA ALA A 26 -6.97 -15.76 6.32
C ALA A 26 -7.82 -14.49 6.47
N PHE A 27 -7.27 -13.34 6.10
CA PHE A 27 -8.08 -12.17 5.72
C PHE A 27 -9.04 -12.60 4.60
N SER A 28 -10.23 -13.01 4.99
CA SER A 28 -11.30 -13.33 4.05
C SER A 28 -12.03 -12.03 3.73
N TYR A 29 -11.46 -11.24 2.82
CA TYR A 29 -12.30 -10.48 1.88
C TYR A 29 -12.96 -11.48 0.89
N ARG A 30 -13.56 -12.57 1.37
CA ARG A 30 -14.53 -13.31 0.56
C ARG A 30 -15.76 -12.42 0.48
N ALA A 31 -16.17 -12.12 -0.75
CA ALA A 31 -17.50 -11.63 -0.99
C ALA A 31 -18.49 -12.55 -0.25
N PRO A 32 -19.47 -12.01 0.51
CA PRO A 32 -20.53 -12.84 1.08
C PRO A 32 -21.22 -13.56 -0.08
N GLY A 33 -21.01 -14.88 -0.22
CA GLY A 33 -21.64 -15.68 -1.28
C GLY A 33 -20.91 -16.93 -1.77
N THR A 34 -19.60 -17.09 -1.56
CA THR A 34 -18.88 -18.31 -2.01
C THR A 34 -18.72 -19.30 -0.85
N ARG A 35 -19.51 -20.39 -0.87
CA ARG A 35 -19.42 -21.48 0.12
C ARG A 35 -18.06 -22.19 0.02
N ALA A 36 -17.49 -22.53 1.18
CA ALA A 36 -16.26 -23.29 1.30
C ALA A 36 -16.54 -24.76 0.96
N GLY A 37 -16.02 -25.24 -0.16
CA GLY A 37 -16.20 -26.62 -0.64
C GLY A 37 -15.68 -26.83 -2.07
N GLU A 38 -15.71 -25.81 -2.91
CA GLU A 38 -15.15 -25.88 -4.27
C GLU A 38 -13.62 -25.70 -4.24
N THR A 39 -12.92 -26.80 -4.02
CA THR A 39 -11.48 -26.91 -4.29
C THR A 39 -11.25 -26.78 -5.79
N ARG A 40 -10.87 -25.57 -6.25
CA ARG A 40 -10.34 -25.39 -7.61
C ARG A 40 -9.07 -26.23 -7.75
N ASN A 41 -9.18 -27.25 -8.59
CA ASN A 41 -8.16 -28.24 -8.86
C ASN A 41 -6.80 -27.59 -9.24
N PRO A 42 -5.71 -27.83 -8.48
CA PRO A 42 -4.38 -27.26 -8.75
C PRO A 42 -3.78 -27.71 -10.08
N PHE A 43 -4.39 -28.67 -10.77
CA PHE A 43 -3.97 -29.14 -12.10
C PHE A 43 -4.46 -28.27 -13.26
N THR A 44 -5.53 -27.48 -13.09
CA THR A 44 -6.05 -26.56 -14.12
C THR A 44 -4.98 -25.64 -14.72
N PRO A 45 -4.10 -24.99 -13.93
CA PRO A 45 -3.04 -24.14 -14.49
C PRO A 45 -1.98 -24.92 -15.29
N TYR A 46 -1.62 -26.14 -14.87
CA TYR A 46 -0.70 -27.00 -15.62
C TYR A 46 -1.30 -27.47 -16.94
N ILE A 47 -2.61 -27.74 -16.96
CA ILE A 47 -3.33 -28.14 -18.18
C ILE A 47 -3.40 -26.97 -19.17
N ILE A 48 -3.73 -25.76 -18.73
CA ILE A 48 -3.79 -24.57 -19.59
C ILE A 48 -2.40 -24.22 -20.15
N ALA A 49 -1.35 -24.24 -19.33
CA ALA A 49 0.01 -23.97 -19.78
C ALA A 49 0.55 -25.04 -20.75
N SER A 50 0.28 -26.33 -20.46
CA SER A 50 0.67 -27.44 -21.34
C SER A 50 -0.07 -27.39 -22.68
N LEU A 51 -1.35 -26.97 -22.67
CA LEU A 51 -2.15 -26.83 -23.88
C LEU A 51 -1.75 -25.59 -24.70
N ALA A 52 -1.40 -24.46 -24.06
CA ALA A 52 -0.86 -23.29 -24.76
C ALA A 52 0.51 -23.60 -25.39
N LEU A 53 1.37 -24.33 -24.67
CA LEU A 53 2.66 -24.80 -25.18
C LEU A 53 2.50 -25.82 -26.31
N ALA A 54 1.52 -26.74 -26.20
CA ALA A 54 1.18 -27.68 -27.25
C ALA A 54 0.57 -27.00 -28.49
N ALA A 55 -0.27 -25.98 -28.30
CA ALA A 55 -0.79 -25.15 -29.37
C ALA A 55 0.33 -24.36 -30.07
N PHE A 56 1.30 -23.83 -29.32
CA PHE A 56 2.46 -23.14 -29.86
C PHE A 56 3.40 -24.09 -30.61
N ALA A 57 3.75 -25.23 -30.01
CA ALA A 57 4.57 -26.27 -30.64
C ALA A 57 3.87 -26.84 -31.88
N GLY A 58 2.55 -27.02 -31.82
CA GLY A 58 1.71 -27.40 -32.96
C GLY A 58 1.74 -26.35 -34.06
N ALA A 59 1.51 -25.07 -33.75
CA ALA A 59 1.57 -23.99 -34.73
C ALA A 59 2.97 -23.84 -35.36
N LEU A 60 4.04 -24.00 -34.58
CA LEU A 60 5.43 -23.89 -35.03
C LEU A 60 5.87 -25.09 -35.87
N ALA A 61 5.64 -26.33 -35.40
CA ALA A 61 5.95 -27.56 -36.12
C ALA A 61 5.15 -27.65 -37.43
N THR A 62 3.91 -27.14 -37.43
CA THR A 62 3.05 -27.09 -38.61
C THR A 62 3.49 -25.99 -39.58
N ARG A 63 3.98 -24.84 -39.09
CA ARG A 63 4.63 -23.85 -39.96
C ARG A 63 5.85 -24.44 -40.65
N LEU A 64 6.70 -25.15 -39.89
CA LEU A 64 7.84 -25.91 -40.41
C LEU A 64 7.40 -27.01 -41.41
N PHE A 65 6.27 -27.67 -41.17
CA PHE A 65 5.70 -28.69 -42.06
C PHE A 65 5.11 -28.10 -43.36
N CYS A 66 4.43 -26.96 -43.29
CA CYS A 66 3.95 -26.20 -44.45
C CYS A 66 5.10 -25.59 -45.27
N TYR A 67 6.29 -25.40 -44.68
CA TYR A 67 7.51 -25.07 -45.41
C TYR A 67 8.07 -26.25 -46.22
N VAL A 68 7.68 -27.49 -45.91
CA VAL A 68 8.21 -28.72 -46.53
C VAL A 68 7.21 -29.39 -47.50
N VAL A 69 5.90 -29.26 -47.26
CA VAL A 69 4.86 -29.93 -48.07
C VAL A 69 3.81 -28.93 -48.59
N PRO A 70 3.65 -28.75 -49.92
CA PRO A 70 2.69 -27.82 -50.50
C PRO A 70 1.31 -28.48 -50.62
N LEU A 71 0.64 -28.71 -49.50
CA LEU A 71 -0.79 -29.07 -49.47
C LEU A 71 -1.58 -27.82 -49.04
N GLY A 72 -2.37 -27.27 -49.97
CA GLY A 72 -3.10 -26.00 -49.81
C GLY A 72 -4.17 -26.00 -48.70
N THR A 73 -4.63 -24.79 -48.38
CA THR A 73 -5.80 -24.31 -47.60
C THR A 73 -6.51 -25.25 -46.61
N MET A 74 -6.83 -26.49 -46.97
CA MET A 74 -7.57 -27.42 -46.11
C MET A 74 -6.88 -27.69 -44.78
N ALA A 75 -5.55 -27.73 -44.73
CA ALA A 75 -4.82 -27.99 -43.49
C ALA A 75 -5.04 -26.87 -42.45
N PHE A 76 -5.02 -25.61 -42.87
CA PHE A 76 -5.16 -24.45 -41.96
C PHE A 76 -6.55 -24.36 -41.32
N SER A 77 -7.61 -24.64 -42.09
CA SER A 77 -8.99 -24.64 -41.59
C SER A 77 -9.26 -25.72 -40.53
N TRP A 78 -8.72 -26.93 -40.70
CA TRP A 78 -8.86 -28.00 -39.69
C TRP A 78 -8.06 -27.72 -38.41
N GLN A 79 -6.97 -26.95 -38.49
CA GLN A 79 -6.11 -26.60 -37.36
C GLN A 79 -6.72 -25.51 -36.47
N VAL A 80 -7.38 -24.52 -37.08
CA VAL A 80 -8.12 -23.49 -36.35
C VAL A 80 -9.32 -24.12 -35.64
N ILE A 81 -10.03 -25.05 -36.30
CA ILE A 81 -11.09 -25.84 -35.67
C ILE A 81 -10.56 -26.65 -34.49
N ALA A 82 -9.40 -27.34 -34.62
CA ALA A 82 -8.81 -28.11 -33.52
C ALA A 82 -8.40 -27.24 -32.31
N LEU A 83 -7.83 -26.05 -32.55
CA LEU A 83 -7.48 -25.10 -31.49
C LEU A 83 -8.73 -24.59 -30.75
N PHE A 84 -9.81 -24.25 -31.47
CA PHE A 84 -11.04 -23.78 -30.86
C PHE A 84 -11.83 -24.88 -30.15
N VAL A 85 -11.75 -26.13 -30.63
CA VAL A 85 -12.25 -27.30 -29.90
C VAL A 85 -11.46 -27.49 -28.60
N ALA A 86 -10.12 -27.34 -28.61
CA ALA A 86 -9.30 -27.41 -27.41
C ALA A 86 -9.61 -26.28 -26.40
N ILE A 87 -9.83 -25.04 -26.87
CA ILE A 87 -10.22 -23.91 -26.00
C ILE A 87 -11.62 -24.13 -25.42
N SER A 88 -12.57 -24.64 -26.21
CA SER A 88 -13.93 -24.94 -25.74
C SER A 88 -13.96 -26.09 -24.72
N LEU A 89 -13.08 -27.08 -24.88
CA LEU A 89 -12.85 -28.14 -23.90
C LEU A 89 -12.31 -27.59 -22.57
N VAL A 90 -11.46 -26.56 -22.62
CA VAL A 90 -10.88 -25.89 -21.44
C VAL A 90 -11.91 -25.01 -20.71
N ASP A 91 -12.77 -24.31 -21.44
CA ASP A 91 -13.82 -23.45 -20.85
C ASP A 91 -14.96 -24.29 -20.22
N GLY A 92 -15.27 -25.45 -20.81
CA GLY A 92 -16.28 -26.38 -20.28
C GLY A 92 -15.81 -27.24 -19.10
N MET A 93 -14.50 -27.51 -18.99
CA MET A 93 -13.96 -28.42 -17.96
C MET A 93 -14.24 -27.99 -16.51
N PRO A 94 -14.08 -26.70 -16.13
CA PRO A 94 -14.41 -26.26 -14.77
C PRO A 94 -15.89 -26.46 -14.40
N SER A 95 -16.81 -26.29 -15.37
CA SER A 95 -18.24 -26.58 -15.18
C SER A 95 -18.57 -28.07 -15.18
N TYR A 96 -17.74 -28.92 -15.82
CA TYR A 96 -17.88 -30.38 -15.77
C TYR A 96 -17.40 -30.98 -14.43
N PHE A 97 -16.44 -30.32 -13.77
CA PHE A 97 -15.93 -30.71 -12.45
C PHE A 97 -16.52 -29.90 -11.29
N GLY A 98 -17.45 -28.98 -11.55
CA GLY A 98 -18.23 -28.22 -10.56
C GLY A 98 -19.70 -28.68 -10.50
N ASP A 99 -20.47 -28.21 -9.52
CA ASP A 99 -21.89 -28.58 -9.30
C ASP A 99 -22.87 -27.93 -10.32
N ASP A 100 -22.39 -27.49 -11.48
CA ASP A 100 -23.25 -26.88 -12.51
C ASP A 100 -24.22 -27.94 -13.08
N PRO A 101 -25.53 -27.62 -13.21
CA PRO A 101 -26.50 -28.58 -13.73
C PRO A 101 -26.15 -29.03 -15.15
N PRO A 102 -26.43 -30.30 -15.53
CA PRO A 102 -25.93 -30.91 -16.75
C PRO A 102 -26.21 -30.11 -18.04
N GLU A 103 -27.34 -29.42 -18.06
CA GLU A 103 -27.83 -28.61 -19.15
C GLU A 103 -26.93 -27.40 -19.44
N VAL A 104 -26.28 -26.82 -18.41
CA VAL A 104 -25.41 -25.63 -18.52
C VAL A 104 -24.05 -26.00 -19.11
N TRP A 105 -23.45 -27.12 -18.69
CA TRP A 105 -22.19 -27.54 -19.27
C TRP A 105 -22.40 -28.13 -20.67
N ILE A 106 -23.47 -28.92 -20.92
CA ILE A 106 -23.79 -29.43 -22.26
C ILE A 106 -24.01 -28.29 -23.25
N THR A 107 -24.68 -27.21 -22.85
CA THR A 107 -24.85 -26.03 -23.72
C THR A 107 -23.56 -25.25 -23.94
N ARG A 108 -22.69 -25.08 -22.95
CA ARG A 108 -21.36 -24.45 -23.14
C ARG A 108 -20.45 -25.30 -24.03
N PHE A 109 -20.45 -26.61 -23.81
CA PHE A 109 -19.60 -27.60 -24.49
C PHE A 109 -20.02 -27.83 -25.95
N LEU A 110 -21.32 -27.75 -26.26
CA LEU A 110 -21.82 -27.91 -27.63
C LEU A 110 -21.93 -26.58 -28.39
N ARG A 111 -22.35 -25.47 -27.75
CA ARG A 111 -22.52 -24.19 -28.46
C ARG A 111 -21.21 -23.50 -28.78
N ALA A 112 -20.21 -23.52 -27.90
CA ALA A 112 -18.95 -22.81 -28.17
C ALA A 112 -18.20 -23.37 -29.39
N PRO A 113 -17.96 -24.69 -29.52
CA PRO A 113 -17.30 -25.22 -30.71
C PRO A 113 -18.17 -25.12 -31.96
N LEU A 114 -19.51 -25.21 -31.88
CA LEU A 114 -20.36 -25.03 -33.06
C LEU A 114 -20.38 -23.57 -33.53
N VAL A 115 -20.49 -22.60 -32.63
CA VAL A 115 -20.43 -21.16 -32.97
C VAL A 115 -19.05 -20.82 -33.53
N TRP A 116 -17.98 -21.33 -32.93
CA TRP A 116 -16.62 -21.11 -33.44
C TRP A 116 -16.32 -21.85 -34.73
N ALA A 117 -16.75 -23.10 -34.90
CA ALA A 117 -16.64 -23.81 -36.18
C ALA A 117 -17.44 -23.10 -37.27
N THR A 118 -18.61 -22.55 -36.95
CA THR A 118 -19.42 -21.73 -37.88
C THR A 118 -18.71 -20.42 -38.21
N ILE A 119 -18.10 -19.73 -37.23
CA ILE A 119 -17.29 -18.53 -37.46
C ILE A 119 -16.08 -18.85 -38.33
N VAL A 120 -15.38 -19.96 -38.10
CA VAL A 120 -14.17 -20.37 -38.84
C VAL A 120 -14.52 -20.85 -40.26
N LEU A 121 -15.64 -21.55 -40.44
CA LEU A 121 -16.18 -21.89 -41.76
C LEU A 121 -16.64 -20.64 -42.53
N LEU A 122 -17.12 -19.61 -41.83
CA LEU A 122 -17.42 -18.30 -42.40
C LEU A 122 -16.18 -17.37 -42.52
N ALA A 123 -15.04 -17.72 -41.91
CA ALA A 123 -13.79 -16.93 -41.82
C ALA A 123 -12.83 -17.11 -43.00
N GLN A 124 -13.30 -17.59 -44.15
CA GLN A 124 -12.51 -17.57 -45.39
C GLN A 124 -12.00 -16.15 -45.78
N PRO A 125 -12.69 -15.04 -45.46
CA PRO A 125 -12.18 -13.72 -45.79
C PRO A 125 -11.37 -13.08 -44.63
N PRO A 126 -10.25 -12.39 -44.93
CA PRO A 126 -9.29 -11.85 -43.95
C PRO A 126 -9.87 -10.83 -42.96
N TRP A 127 -11.07 -10.29 -43.21
CA TRP A 127 -11.73 -9.38 -42.27
C TRP A 127 -12.28 -10.08 -41.02
N VAL A 128 -12.61 -11.38 -41.09
CA VAL A 128 -13.08 -12.13 -39.90
C VAL A 128 -11.97 -12.29 -38.87
N LEU A 129 -10.73 -12.50 -39.31
CA LEU A 129 -9.56 -12.48 -38.42
C LEU A 129 -9.42 -11.13 -37.72
N LEU A 130 -9.66 -10.03 -38.44
CA LEU A 130 -9.59 -8.68 -37.88
C LEU A 130 -10.69 -8.45 -36.81
N VAL A 131 -11.90 -8.99 -37.02
CA VAL A 131 -12.97 -9.01 -36.00
C VAL A 131 -12.56 -9.81 -34.78
N VAL A 132 -11.95 -10.98 -34.96
CA VAL A 132 -11.48 -11.82 -33.84
C VAL A 132 -10.39 -11.10 -33.04
N VAL A 133 -9.42 -10.45 -33.71
CA VAL A 133 -8.40 -9.64 -33.03
C VAL A 133 -9.03 -8.52 -32.22
N LEU A 134 -9.99 -7.81 -32.80
CA LEU A 134 -10.68 -6.72 -32.12
C LEU A 134 -11.41 -7.23 -30.88
N LEU A 135 -12.15 -8.33 -31.00
CA LEU A 135 -12.91 -8.92 -29.91
C LEU A 135 -12.00 -9.42 -28.78
N VAL A 136 -10.89 -10.09 -29.11
CA VAL A 136 -9.88 -10.52 -28.13
C VAL A 136 -9.24 -9.32 -27.44
N THR A 137 -8.94 -8.25 -28.19
CA THR A 137 -8.37 -7.02 -27.64
C THR A 137 -9.33 -6.33 -26.69
N LEU A 138 -10.62 -6.28 -27.02
CA LEU A 138 -11.67 -5.71 -26.17
C LEU A 138 -11.90 -6.53 -24.89
N LEU A 139 -11.93 -7.85 -24.99
CA LEU A 139 -12.03 -8.74 -23.83
C LEU A 139 -10.82 -8.59 -22.89
N LEU A 140 -9.62 -8.49 -23.45
CA LEU A 140 -8.42 -8.26 -22.66
C LEU A 140 -8.42 -6.86 -22.02
N ALA A 141 -8.88 -5.83 -22.74
CA ALA A 141 -9.03 -4.49 -22.21
C ALA A 141 -10.01 -4.45 -21.02
N ASP A 142 -11.13 -5.17 -21.13
CA ASP A 142 -12.09 -5.31 -20.02
C ASP A 142 -11.49 -6.07 -18.84
N ALA A 143 -10.74 -7.15 -19.10
CA ALA A 143 -10.04 -7.89 -18.05
C ALA A 143 -9.02 -7.00 -17.30
N LEU A 144 -8.23 -6.23 -18.05
CA LEU A 144 -7.29 -5.25 -17.53
C LEU A 144 -7.98 -4.21 -16.65
N ALA A 145 -9.07 -3.63 -17.15
CA ALA A 145 -9.84 -2.63 -16.42
C ALA A 145 -10.51 -3.21 -15.17
N GLY A 146 -11.02 -4.45 -15.25
CA GLY A 146 -11.60 -5.17 -14.12
C GLY A 146 -10.57 -5.49 -13.03
N ASN A 147 -9.34 -5.87 -13.40
CA ASN A 147 -8.25 -6.08 -12.44
C ASN A 147 -7.86 -4.76 -11.77
N TYR A 148 -7.69 -3.70 -12.55
CA TYR A 148 -7.32 -2.40 -12.01
C TYR A 148 -8.42 -1.80 -11.13
N LEU A 149 -9.69 -1.99 -11.48
CA LEU A 149 -10.81 -1.62 -10.63
C LEU A 149 -10.82 -2.43 -9.33
N ALA A 150 -10.56 -3.75 -9.38
CA ALA A 150 -10.49 -4.57 -8.18
C ALA A 150 -9.40 -4.04 -7.22
N TRP A 151 -8.28 -3.60 -7.78
CA TRP A 151 -7.20 -2.93 -7.05
C TRP A 151 -7.63 -1.56 -6.50
N LEU A 152 -8.29 -0.71 -7.29
CA LEU A 152 -8.81 0.58 -6.80
C LEU A 152 -9.87 0.40 -5.70
N LEU A 153 -10.71 -0.63 -5.80
CA LEU A 153 -11.73 -0.97 -4.80
C LEU A 153 -11.16 -1.61 -3.53
N ALA A 154 -9.91 -2.07 -3.59
CA ALA A 154 -9.15 -2.50 -2.43
C ALA A 154 -8.53 -1.32 -1.68
N ASP A 155 -8.52 -0.11 -2.25
CA ASP A 155 -8.04 1.08 -1.57
C ASP A 155 -8.89 1.36 -0.33
N ALA A 156 -8.24 1.34 0.84
CA ALA A 156 -8.87 1.57 2.14
C ALA A 156 -9.54 2.95 2.24
N ARG A 157 -9.17 3.90 1.38
CA ARG A 157 -9.73 5.25 1.34
C ARG A 157 -11.17 5.31 0.82
N LEU A 158 -11.72 4.22 0.26
CA LEU A 158 -13.12 4.13 -0.18
C LEU A 158 -14.02 3.57 0.93
N ASP A 159 -15.07 4.33 1.28
CA ASP A 159 -16.14 3.84 2.14
C ASP A 159 -16.89 2.65 1.49
N SER A 160 -17.56 1.84 2.33
CA SER A 160 -18.26 0.63 1.89
C SER A 160 -19.37 0.92 0.88
N ASP A 161 -20.07 2.05 1.01
CA ASP A 161 -21.20 2.40 0.16
C ASP A 161 -20.73 2.84 -1.22
N THR A 162 -19.64 3.61 -1.28
CA THR A 162 -18.98 3.97 -2.54
C THR A 162 -18.39 2.72 -3.21
N ARG A 163 -17.76 1.80 -2.46
CA ARG A 163 -17.27 0.51 -3.00
C ARG A 163 -18.42 -0.30 -3.59
N GLU A 164 -19.53 -0.42 -2.87
CA GLU A 164 -20.69 -1.18 -3.32
C GLU A 164 -21.42 -0.48 -4.47
N LEU A 165 -21.49 0.84 -4.49
CA LEU A 165 -22.02 1.62 -5.62
C LEU A 165 -21.18 1.42 -6.88
N ILE A 166 -19.85 1.53 -6.78
CA ILE A 166 -18.94 1.30 -7.90
C ILE A 166 -19.04 -0.16 -8.36
N ARG A 167 -19.09 -1.12 -7.43
CA ARG A 167 -19.25 -2.54 -7.73
C ARG A 167 -20.59 -2.82 -8.42
N ARG A 168 -21.70 -2.27 -7.93
CA ARG A 168 -23.03 -2.37 -8.56
C ARG A 168 -23.05 -1.72 -9.92
N ARG A 169 -22.40 -0.56 -10.09
CA ARG A 169 -22.24 0.10 -11.39
C ARG A 169 -21.34 -0.67 -12.36
N TRP A 170 -20.34 -1.42 -11.87
CA TRP A 170 -19.47 -2.25 -12.70
C TRP A 170 -20.16 -3.58 -13.07
N LYS A 171 -20.72 -4.30 -12.10
CA LYS A 171 -21.46 -5.57 -12.31
C LYS A 171 -22.76 -5.37 -13.09
N GLY A 172 -23.46 -4.26 -12.85
CA GLY A 172 -24.71 -3.91 -13.53
C GLY A 172 -24.56 -3.67 -15.04
N ARG A 173 -23.33 -3.60 -15.58
CA ARG A 173 -23.07 -3.44 -17.01
C ARG A 173 -23.38 -4.70 -17.82
N PHE A 174 -23.22 -5.88 -17.23
CA PHE A 174 -23.47 -7.16 -17.90
C PHE A 174 -24.82 -7.78 -17.54
N ALA A 175 -25.31 -7.51 -16.33
CA ALA A 175 -26.45 -8.23 -15.77
C ALA A 175 -27.84 -7.77 -16.26
N ARG A 176 -27.95 -6.65 -17.00
CA ARG A 176 -29.27 -6.09 -17.32
C ARG A 176 -29.79 -6.23 -18.73
N GLU A 177 -28.99 -6.35 -19.78
CA GLU A 177 -29.52 -6.57 -21.14
C GLU A 177 -28.44 -7.25 -21.98
N SER A 178 -28.82 -8.26 -22.77
CA SER A 178 -27.92 -8.77 -23.80
C SER A 178 -27.50 -7.59 -24.68
N TRP A 179 -26.27 -7.57 -25.16
CA TRP A 179 -25.80 -6.51 -26.07
C TRP A 179 -26.79 -6.24 -27.23
N LEU A 180 -27.53 -7.27 -27.65
CA LEU A 180 -28.65 -7.23 -28.59
C LEU A 180 -29.87 -6.41 -28.11
N THR A 181 -30.34 -6.57 -26.86
CA THR A 181 -31.43 -5.74 -26.33
C THR A 181 -31.01 -4.30 -26.09
N ALA A 182 -29.74 -4.06 -25.74
CA ALA A 182 -29.23 -2.69 -25.59
C ALA A 182 -29.15 -1.93 -26.93
N VAL A 183 -28.83 -2.64 -28.03
CA VAL A 183 -28.83 -2.10 -29.40
C VAL A 183 -30.27 -1.84 -29.90
N LEU A 184 -31.21 -2.72 -29.59
CA LEU A 184 -32.62 -2.57 -29.98
C LEU A 184 -33.38 -1.55 -29.11
N GLY A 185 -32.96 -1.34 -27.86
CA GLY A 185 -33.56 -0.39 -26.92
C GLY A 185 -33.19 1.08 -27.15
N LEU A 186 -32.31 1.40 -28.11
CA LEU A 186 -31.89 2.76 -28.46
C LEU A 186 -33.02 3.67 -28.96
N PHE A 187 -34.17 3.11 -29.33
CA PHE A 187 -35.36 3.86 -29.73
C PHE A 187 -36.40 4.01 -28.59
N GLY A 188 -36.11 3.47 -27.40
CA GLY A 188 -37.00 3.51 -26.24
C GLY A 188 -36.69 4.68 -25.30
N HIS A 189 -37.60 5.65 -25.22
CA HIS A 189 -37.47 6.87 -24.44
C HIS A 189 -37.69 6.62 -22.93
N ASN A 190 -36.74 6.00 -22.22
CA ASN A 190 -36.78 5.99 -20.76
C ASN A 190 -35.40 6.15 -20.12
N ARG A 191 -35.35 7.04 -19.12
CA ARG A 191 -34.16 7.61 -18.47
C ARG A 191 -33.18 6.55 -17.98
N ARG A 192 -32.15 6.27 -18.78
CA ARG A 192 -30.98 5.45 -18.39
C ARG A 192 -29.90 6.32 -17.72
N PRO A 193 -29.08 5.75 -16.80
CA PRO A 193 -27.98 6.47 -16.18
C PRO A 193 -26.88 6.77 -17.21
N ARG A 194 -26.56 8.07 -17.37
CA ARG A 194 -25.66 8.66 -18.38
C ARG A 194 -24.30 7.96 -18.58
N VAL A 195 -23.79 7.21 -17.60
CA VAL A 195 -22.47 6.54 -17.69
C VAL A 195 -22.50 5.31 -18.61
N LEU A 196 -23.62 4.58 -18.66
CA LEU A 196 -23.74 3.40 -19.55
C LEU A 196 -23.69 3.79 -21.03
N ASP A 197 -24.14 5.01 -21.34
CA ASP A 197 -24.14 5.55 -22.70
C ASP A 197 -22.71 5.70 -23.24
N HIS A 198 -21.69 5.96 -22.41
CA HIS A 198 -20.32 6.18 -22.87
C HIS A 198 -19.65 4.92 -23.39
N TYR A 199 -19.86 3.80 -22.69
CA TYR A 199 -19.34 2.49 -23.09
C TYR A 199 -20.03 1.98 -24.35
N LEU A 200 -21.36 2.08 -24.39
CA LEU A 200 -22.15 1.61 -25.52
C LEU A 200 -21.91 2.48 -26.75
N VAL A 201 -21.81 3.81 -26.59
CA VAL A 201 -21.44 4.74 -27.66
C VAL A 201 -20.01 4.50 -28.11
N GLY A 202 -19.05 4.31 -27.20
CA GLY A 202 -17.67 3.98 -27.57
C GLY A 202 -17.58 2.68 -28.38
N LEU A 203 -18.27 1.62 -27.93
CA LEU A 203 -18.29 0.31 -28.59
C LEU A 203 -19.09 0.32 -29.91
N LEU A 204 -20.22 1.05 -29.95
CA LEU A 204 -21.01 1.26 -31.16
C LEU A 204 -20.30 2.12 -32.19
N LEU A 205 -19.59 3.15 -31.76
CA LEU A 205 -18.81 3.98 -32.66
C LEU A 205 -17.55 3.26 -33.14
N LEU A 206 -16.95 2.40 -32.32
CA LEU A 206 -15.89 1.48 -32.75
C LEU A 206 -16.42 0.49 -33.78
N ALA A 207 -17.61 -0.09 -33.52
CA ALA A 207 -18.31 -0.97 -34.45
C ALA A 207 -18.76 -0.22 -35.72
N ALA A 208 -19.14 1.06 -35.63
CA ALA A 208 -19.52 1.90 -36.76
C ALA A 208 -18.30 2.34 -37.58
N ALA A 209 -17.19 2.70 -36.95
CA ALA A 209 -15.92 2.96 -37.63
C ALA A 209 -15.42 1.69 -38.34
N PHE A 210 -15.60 0.54 -37.70
CA PHE A 210 -15.34 -0.76 -38.31
C PHE A 210 -16.32 -1.07 -39.45
N GLY A 211 -17.60 -0.75 -39.30
CA GLY A 211 -18.65 -0.90 -40.31
C GLY A 211 -18.42 0.00 -41.53
N VAL A 212 -17.99 1.25 -41.32
CA VAL A 212 -17.56 2.18 -42.37
C VAL A 212 -16.28 1.68 -43.03
N GLY A 213 -15.35 1.11 -42.25
CA GLY A 213 -14.17 0.43 -42.77
C GLY A 213 -14.52 -0.79 -43.65
N LEU A 214 -15.52 -1.58 -43.25
CA LEU A 214 -16.07 -2.71 -44.00
C LEU A 214 -16.82 -2.26 -45.27
N LEU A 215 -17.58 -1.17 -45.21
CA LEU A 215 -18.24 -0.56 -46.36
C LEU A 215 -17.22 0.00 -47.35
N ALA A 216 -16.17 0.64 -46.87
CA ALA A 216 -15.02 1.04 -47.69
C ALA A 216 -14.30 -0.20 -48.29
N LEU A 217 -14.27 -1.32 -47.56
CA LEU A 217 -13.73 -2.62 -48.02
C LEU A 217 -14.56 -3.23 -49.14
N ALA A 218 -15.88 -3.04 -49.13
CA ALA A 218 -16.77 -3.49 -50.19
C ALA A 218 -16.69 -2.62 -51.46
N CYS A 219 -16.23 -1.37 -51.34
CA CYS A 219 -16.18 -0.40 -52.45
C CYS A 219 -14.77 -0.18 -53.04
N MET A 220 -13.70 -0.67 -52.41
CA MET A 220 -12.30 -0.49 -52.85
C MET A 220 -11.61 -1.83 -53.12
N PRO A 221 -10.60 -1.90 -54.00
CA PRO A 221 -9.82 -3.12 -54.20
C PRO A 221 -9.20 -3.62 -52.89
N ALA A 222 -9.50 -4.87 -52.52
CA ALA A 222 -9.32 -5.48 -51.20
C ALA A 222 -7.93 -5.35 -50.54
N TYR A 223 -6.89 -4.99 -51.30
CA TYR A 223 -5.51 -4.89 -50.83
C TYR A 223 -5.15 -3.54 -50.21
N THR A 224 -5.85 -2.45 -50.55
CA THR A 224 -5.57 -1.12 -49.97
C THR A 224 -6.32 -0.85 -48.67
N THR A 225 -7.44 -1.54 -48.47
CA THR A 225 -8.42 -1.19 -47.45
C THR A 225 -8.02 -1.64 -46.04
N GLY A 226 -7.32 -2.78 -45.89
CA GLY A 226 -6.95 -3.30 -44.57
C GLY A 226 -6.04 -2.35 -43.78
N MET A 227 -5.05 -1.74 -44.44
CA MET A 227 -4.13 -0.79 -43.81
C MET A 227 -4.80 0.55 -43.52
N VAL A 228 -5.65 1.03 -44.43
CA VAL A 228 -6.45 2.24 -44.20
C VAL A 228 -7.38 2.04 -43.01
N VAL A 229 -7.98 0.86 -42.84
CA VAL A 229 -8.82 0.53 -41.67
C VAL A 229 -7.99 0.50 -40.39
N VAL A 230 -6.81 -0.13 -40.37
CA VAL A 230 -5.96 -0.16 -39.17
C VAL A 230 -5.44 1.24 -38.80
N LEU A 231 -4.99 2.03 -39.78
CA LEU A 231 -4.55 3.40 -39.55
C LEU A 231 -5.71 4.31 -39.16
N ALA A 232 -6.88 4.14 -39.76
CA ALA A 232 -8.09 4.85 -39.38
C ALA A 232 -8.51 4.48 -37.96
N LEU A 233 -8.46 3.21 -37.56
CA LEU A 233 -8.75 2.78 -36.19
C LEU A 233 -7.74 3.37 -35.19
N LEU A 234 -6.44 3.34 -35.51
CA LEU A 234 -5.38 3.93 -34.69
C LEU A 234 -5.49 5.45 -34.57
N ALA A 235 -5.98 6.15 -35.60
CA ALA A 235 -6.22 7.60 -35.57
C ALA A 235 -7.56 7.96 -34.91
N TYR A 236 -8.58 7.11 -35.08
CA TYR A 236 -9.94 7.33 -34.60
C TYR A 236 -10.07 7.11 -33.09
N LEU A 237 -9.42 6.08 -32.54
CA LEU A 237 -9.47 5.76 -31.11
C LEU A 237 -8.98 6.92 -30.20
N PRO A 238 -7.83 7.58 -30.48
CA PRO A 238 -7.40 8.77 -29.74
C PRO A 238 -8.33 9.97 -29.97
N LEU A 239 -8.79 10.16 -31.20
CA LEU A 239 -9.69 11.25 -31.56
C LEU A 239 -11.01 11.13 -30.78
N GLN A 240 -11.55 9.92 -30.62
CA GLN A 240 -12.72 9.65 -29.80
C GLN A 240 -12.47 9.96 -28.33
N ALA A 241 -11.36 9.47 -27.77
CA ALA A 241 -11.04 9.73 -26.36
C ALA A 241 -10.94 11.24 -26.05
N LEU A 242 -10.55 12.05 -27.03
CA LEU A 242 -10.45 13.50 -26.94
C LEU A 242 -11.76 14.24 -27.24
N ALA A 243 -12.50 13.81 -28.26
CA ALA A 243 -13.67 14.52 -28.79
C ALA A 243 -14.99 14.10 -28.15
N LEU A 244 -15.15 12.84 -27.76
CA LEU A 244 -16.40 12.31 -27.22
C LEU A 244 -16.81 12.98 -25.89
N PRO A 245 -15.89 13.23 -24.93
CA PRO A 245 -16.24 13.97 -23.72
C PRO A 245 -16.70 15.41 -24.02
N HIS A 246 -16.16 16.02 -25.08
CA HIS A 246 -16.53 17.37 -25.49
C HIS A 246 -17.94 17.42 -26.10
N LEU A 247 -18.26 16.45 -26.95
CA LEU A 247 -19.58 16.31 -27.58
C LEU A 247 -20.67 15.96 -26.56
N LEU A 248 -20.33 15.24 -25.49
CA LEU A 248 -21.25 14.85 -24.42
C LEU A 248 -21.32 15.84 -23.24
N GLY A 249 -20.61 16.97 -23.31
CA GLY A 249 -20.63 18.02 -22.28
C GLY A 249 -20.01 17.60 -20.94
N LEU A 250 -19.10 16.63 -20.93
CA LEU A 250 -18.49 16.10 -19.72
C LEU A 250 -17.34 16.98 -19.22
N LYS A 251 -17.08 16.93 -17.91
CA LYS A 251 -15.88 17.53 -17.31
C LYS A 251 -14.63 16.90 -17.95
N ARG A 252 -13.76 17.72 -18.53
CA ARG A 252 -12.53 17.27 -19.20
C ARG A 252 -11.55 16.72 -18.18
N VAL A 253 -11.22 15.43 -18.31
CA VAL A 253 -10.02 14.87 -17.68
C VAL A 253 -8.88 14.98 -18.68
N PRO A 254 -7.70 15.53 -18.30
CA PRO A 254 -6.57 15.66 -19.20
C PRO A 254 -6.20 14.31 -19.84
N ALA A 255 -6.03 14.27 -21.15
CA ALA A 255 -5.66 13.06 -21.89
C ALA A 255 -4.39 12.39 -21.34
N ARG A 256 -3.41 13.20 -20.92
CA ARG A 256 -2.18 12.72 -20.25
C ARG A 256 -2.48 11.94 -18.98
N LEU A 257 -3.49 12.35 -18.21
CA LEU A 257 -3.88 11.64 -17.00
C LEU A 257 -4.53 10.30 -17.36
N GLN A 258 -5.47 10.29 -18.31
CA GLN A 258 -6.13 9.07 -18.80
C GLN A 258 -5.10 8.04 -19.30
N ALA A 259 -4.13 8.49 -20.10
CA ALA A 259 -3.01 7.67 -20.57
C ALA A 259 -2.18 7.10 -19.42
N GLY A 260 -1.88 7.95 -18.43
CA GLY A 260 -1.12 7.56 -17.24
C GLY A 260 -1.84 6.48 -16.42
N VAL A 261 -3.17 6.60 -16.27
CA VAL A 261 -3.99 5.61 -15.55
C VAL A 261 -3.99 4.27 -16.28
N VAL A 262 -4.13 4.28 -17.61
CA VAL A 262 -4.08 3.05 -18.42
C VAL A 262 -2.70 2.42 -18.38
N ALA A 263 -1.63 3.20 -18.44
CA ALA A 263 -0.27 2.71 -18.29
C ALA A 263 -0.05 2.08 -16.90
N ARG A 264 -0.57 2.70 -15.83
CA ARG A 264 -0.57 2.11 -14.48
C ARG A 264 -1.40 0.84 -14.39
N ALA A 265 -2.57 0.80 -15.02
CA ALA A 265 -3.41 -0.40 -15.08
C ALA A 265 -2.68 -1.57 -15.78
N LEU A 266 -1.99 -1.29 -16.89
CA LEU A 266 -1.17 -2.27 -17.60
C LEU A 266 0.02 -2.73 -16.75
N SER A 267 0.72 -1.77 -16.13
CA SER A 267 1.82 -2.07 -15.22
C SER A 267 1.36 -2.94 -14.06
N ASN A 268 0.25 -2.59 -13.41
CA ASN A 268 -0.36 -3.37 -12.34
C ASN A 268 -0.75 -4.77 -12.82
N TRP A 269 -1.30 -4.93 -14.03
CA TRP A 269 -1.57 -6.26 -14.59
C TRP A 269 -0.32 -7.12 -14.69
N LEU A 270 0.82 -6.53 -15.09
CA LEU A 270 2.08 -7.24 -15.28
C LEU A 270 2.86 -7.47 -13.98
N SER A 271 2.83 -6.52 -13.04
CA SER A 271 3.69 -6.52 -11.85
C SER A 271 2.97 -6.90 -10.55
N TYR A 272 1.64 -6.80 -10.48
CA TYR A 272 0.92 -7.02 -9.22
C TYR A 272 1.06 -8.47 -8.76
N ASN A 273 1.33 -8.68 -7.48
CA ASN A 273 1.49 -10.01 -6.88
C ASN A 273 2.46 -10.94 -7.67
N PRO A 274 3.74 -10.54 -7.87
CA PRO A 274 4.69 -11.28 -8.69
C PRO A 274 5.18 -12.58 -8.03
N ARG A 275 4.94 -12.74 -6.72
CA ARG A 275 5.27 -13.94 -5.96
C ARG A 275 3.97 -14.64 -5.63
N ASP A 276 3.88 -15.93 -5.95
CA ASP A 276 2.74 -16.84 -5.67
C ASP A 276 2.52 -17.09 -4.16
N ARG A 277 2.83 -16.10 -3.31
CA ARG A 277 2.73 -16.20 -1.87
C ARG A 277 1.35 -15.74 -1.46
N TRP A 278 0.64 -16.66 -0.83
CA TRP A 278 -0.52 -16.41 0.01
C TRP A 278 -0.08 -15.62 1.24
N THR A 279 0.34 -14.36 1.05
CA THR A 279 0.58 -13.47 2.17
C THR A 279 -0.78 -13.02 2.67
N PRO A 280 -1.17 -13.31 3.93
CA PRO A 280 -2.42 -12.84 4.49
C PRO A 280 -2.51 -11.32 4.36
N GLY A 281 -3.60 -10.80 3.78
CA GLY A 281 -3.82 -9.35 3.61
C GLY A 281 -3.53 -8.79 2.20
N LEU A 282 -2.92 -9.54 1.29
CA LEU A 282 -2.77 -9.10 -0.11
C LEU A 282 -4.04 -9.43 -0.92
N HIS A 283 -4.62 -8.42 -1.59
CA HIS A 283 -5.75 -8.64 -2.48
C HIS A 283 -5.34 -9.53 -3.67
N LEU A 284 -6.08 -10.61 -3.90
CA LEU A 284 -5.86 -11.47 -5.06
C LEU A 284 -6.54 -10.85 -6.27
N SER A 285 -5.80 -10.77 -7.38
CA SER A 285 -6.36 -10.42 -8.68
C SER A 285 -7.52 -11.38 -9.01
N PRO A 286 -8.66 -10.88 -9.54
CA PRO A 286 -9.78 -11.74 -9.95
C PRO A 286 -9.41 -12.68 -11.10
N TYR A 287 -8.29 -12.42 -11.79
CA TYR A 287 -7.75 -13.22 -12.89
C TYR A 287 -6.57 -14.10 -12.47
N GLY A 288 -6.35 -14.30 -11.17
CA GLY A 288 -5.32 -15.19 -10.64
C GLY A 288 -3.92 -14.57 -10.58
N ALA A 289 -2.91 -15.44 -10.45
CA ALA A 289 -1.52 -15.09 -10.24
C ALA A 289 -0.92 -14.29 -11.42
N ALA A 290 0.19 -13.58 -11.17
CA ALA A 290 0.88 -12.77 -12.18
C ALA A 290 1.22 -13.56 -13.45
N TRP A 291 1.65 -14.82 -13.33
CA TRP A 291 2.00 -15.64 -14.50
C TRP A 291 0.78 -16.01 -15.36
N LEU A 292 -0.41 -16.23 -14.77
CA LEU A 292 -1.63 -16.53 -15.52
C LEU A 292 -2.10 -15.29 -16.30
N ARG A 293 -2.06 -14.13 -15.66
CA ARG A 293 -2.34 -12.83 -16.30
C ARG A 293 -1.35 -12.52 -17.42
N LEU A 294 -0.06 -12.80 -17.20
CA LEU A 294 0.97 -12.67 -18.24
C LEU A 294 0.71 -13.64 -19.40
N SER A 295 0.24 -14.85 -19.12
CA SER A 295 -0.06 -15.87 -20.13
C SER A 295 -1.28 -15.47 -20.96
N LEU A 296 -2.34 -14.94 -20.35
CA LEU A 296 -3.51 -14.39 -21.04
C LEU A 296 -3.13 -13.19 -21.92
N PHE A 297 -2.32 -12.28 -21.39
CA PHE A 297 -1.81 -11.12 -22.11
C PHE A 297 -0.93 -11.54 -23.30
N ALA A 298 0.00 -12.47 -23.09
CA ALA A 298 0.86 -13.01 -24.14
C ALA A 298 0.06 -13.77 -25.20
N ALA A 299 -0.92 -14.59 -24.81
CA ALA A 299 -1.78 -15.32 -25.74
C ALA A 299 -2.59 -14.37 -26.61
N ALA A 300 -3.19 -13.32 -26.03
CA ALA A 300 -3.92 -12.31 -26.78
C ALA A 300 -3.02 -11.55 -27.76
N LEU A 301 -1.82 -11.14 -27.34
CA LEU A 301 -0.85 -10.49 -28.23
C LEU A 301 -0.37 -11.42 -29.35
N LEU A 302 -0.19 -12.71 -29.07
CA LEU A 302 0.16 -13.71 -30.07
C LEU A 302 -0.95 -13.93 -31.10
N VAL A 303 -2.21 -14.06 -30.66
CA VAL A 303 -3.37 -14.20 -31.56
C VAL A 303 -3.52 -12.96 -32.43
N ALA A 304 -3.39 -11.78 -31.82
CA ALA A 304 -3.45 -10.51 -32.53
C ALA A 304 -2.29 -10.35 -33.53
N GLY A 305 -1.06 -10.65 -33.10
CA GLY A 305 0.12 -10.59 -33.95
C GLY A 305 0.12 -11.61 -35.08
N ALA A 306 -0.36 -12.83 -34.84
CA ALA A 306 -0.51 -13.85 -35.89
C ALA A 306 -1.50 -13.39 -36.97
N SER A 307 -2.62 -12.81 -36.56
CA SER A 307 -3.66 -12.30 -37.46
C SER A 307 -3.19 -11.07 -38.24
N LEU A 308 -2.45 -10.16 -37.59
CA LEU A 308 -1.85 -8.98 -38.24
C LEU A 308 -0.71 -9.34 -39.19
N ASN A 309 0.05 -10.39 -38.93
CA ASN A 309 1.06 -10.89 -39.87
C ASN A 309 0.43 -11.38 -41.17
N VAL A 310 -0.74 -12.03 -41.11
CA VAL A 310 -1.51 -12.43 -42.31
C VAL A 310 -1.96 -11.19 -43.08
N ALA A 311 -2.38 -10.13 -42.39
CA ALA A 311 -2.71 -8.83 -43.01
C ALA A 311 -1.47 -8.11 -43.58
N ALA A 312 -0.32 -8.21 -42.92
CA ALA A 312 0.93 -7.61 -43.37
C ALA A 312 1.52 -8.31 -44.60
N CYS A 313 1.17 -9.58 -44.86
CA CYS A 313 1.50 -10.24 -46.13
C CYS A 313 0.86 -9.55 -47.35
N PHE A 314 -0.13 -8.67 -47.18
CA PHE A 314 -0.70 -7.84 -48.24
C PHE A 314 0.09 -6.55 -48.52
N PHE A 315 1.07 -6.19 -47.67
CA PHE A 315 1.85 -4.96 -47.79
C PHE A 315 2.58 -4.78 -49.13
N PRO A 316 3.12 -5.83 -49.78
CA PRO A 316 3.70 -5.69 -51.11
C PRO A 316 2.71 -5.22 -52.17
N VAL A 317 1.42 -5.52 -52.05
CA VAL A 317 0.41 -5.15 -53.06
C VAL A 317 0.15 -3.64 -53.09
N LEU A 318 0.27 -2.96 -51.93
CA LEU A 318 0.08 -1.52 -51.78
C LEU A 318 1.23 -0.68 -52.36
N MET A 319 2.45 -1.22 -52.37
CA MET A 319 3.63 -0.57 -52.95
C MET A 319 3.70 -0.68 -54.48
N LEU A 320 2.78 -1.45 -55.08
CA LEU A 320 2.73 -1.68 -56.52
C LEU A 320 1.67 -0.79 -57.13
N GLY A 321 2.12 0.36 -57.63
CA GLY A 321 1.32 1.12 -58.60
C GLY A 321 0.87 0.22 -59.76
N PRO A 322 -0.22 0.58 -60.45
CA PRO A 322 -0.85 -0.24 -61.50
C PRO A 322 0.05 -0.55 -62.72
N GLU A 323 1.27 -0.04 -62.77
CA GLU A 323 2.23 -0.27 -63.84
C GLU A 323 2.96 -1.60 -63.60
N GLY A 324 2.63 -2.61 -64.41
CA GLY A 324 2.97 -4.04 -64.25
C GLY A 324 4.44 -4.46 -64.31
N THR A 325 5.38 -3.71 -63.70
CA THR A 325 6.82 -4.02 -63.67
C THR A 325 7.33 -4.35 -62.26
N SER A 326 6.53 -5.02 -61.43
CA SER A 326 6.94 -5.31 -60.06
C SER A 326 8.06 -6.37 -59.97
N PRO A 327 9.04 -6.20 -59.06
CA PRO A 327 10.03 -7.23 -58.74
C PRO A 327 9.41 -8.60 -58.42
N TRP A 328 8.21 -8.62 -57.85
CA TRP A 328 7.47 -9.84 -57.48
C TRP A 328 6.86 -10.56 -58.69
N LEU A 329 6.30 -9.81 -59.66
CA LEU A 329 5.82 -10.36 -60.93
C LEU A 329 6.98 -10.98 -61.72
N ARG A 330 8.15 -10.34 -61.72
CA ARG A 330 9.38 -10.91 -62.31
C ARG A 330 9.79 -12.22 -61.64
N VAL A 331 9.87 -12.26 -60.31
CA VAL A 331 10.24 -13.48 -59.57
C VAL A 331 9.21 -14.62 -59.78
N GLY A 332 7.92 -14.29 -59.83
CA GLY A 332 6.85 -15.24 -60.11
C GLY A 332 6.88 -15.78 -61.55
N ALA A 333 7.20 -14.93 -62.53
CA ALA A 333 7.40 -15.31 -63.93
C ALA A 333 8.67 -16.16 -64.11
N GLU A 334 9.79 -15.76 -63.48
CA GLU A 334 11.07 -16.51 -63.46
C GLU A 334 10.88 -17.92 -62.86
N ARG A 335 10.09 -18.05 -61.78
CA ARG A 335 9.84 -19.35 -61.15
C ARG A 335 8.99 -20.26 -62.02
N ARG A 336 7.99 -19.74 -62.74
CA ARG A 336 7.21 -20.52 -63.71
C ARG A 336 8.02 -20.87 -64.95
N ALA A 337 8.94 -20.02 -65.39
CA ALA A 337 9.90 -20.37 -66.44
C ALA A 337 10.89 -21.47 -66.00
N ALA A 338 11.20 -21.56 -64.70
CA ALA A 338 12.05 -22.60 -64.15
C ALA A 338 11.30 -23.93 -63.88
N TRP A 339 9.97 -23.92 -63.75
CA TRP A 339 9.14 -25.09 -63.42
C TRP A 339 8.29 -25.61 -64.58
N GLY A 340 7.88 -24.74 -65.50
CA GLY A 340 7.39 -25.16 -66.81
C GLY A 340 8.60 -25.62 -67.61
N GLY A 341 8.65 -26.93 -67.91
CA GLY A 341 9.79 -27.60 -68.54
C GLY A 341 10.44 -26.76 -69.64
N GLY A 342 11.79 -26.80 -69.65
CA GLY A 342 12.63 -26.10 -70.61
C GLY A 342 12.12 -26.23 -72.05
N PRO A 343 12.52 -25.30 -72.94
CA PRO A 343 12.01 -25.24 -74.31
C PRO A 343 12.12 -26.62 -74.96
N SER A 344 10.96 -27.26 -75.19
CA SER A 344 10.88 -28.42 -76.07
C SER A 344 11.46 -27.99 -77.42
N PRO A 345 12.45 -28.70 -77.98
CA PRO A 345 12.90 -28.44 -79.33
C PRO A 345 11.76 -28.76 -80.28
N ASP A 346 11.51 -27.84 -81.21
CA ASP A 346 10.51 -27.84 -82.28
C ASP A 346 9.02 -28.01 -81.91
N PRO A 347 8.26 -26.90 -81.82
CA PRO A 347 6.82 -27.00 -81.82
C PRO A 347 6.35 -27.31 -83.25
N GLU A 348 5.83 -28.52 -83.47
CA GLU A 348 4.93 -28.76 -84.60
C GLU A 348 3.90 -27.64 -84.67
N VAL A 349 3.84 -26.95 -85.81
CA VAL A 349 2.87 -25.88 -86.06
C VAL A 349 1.48 -26.49 -86.06
N ARG A 350 0.78 -26.42 -84.92
CA ARG A 350 -0.59 -26.94 -84.80
C ARG A 350 -1.55 -26.06 -85.59
N LEU A 351 -1.83 -26.43 -86.84
CA LEU A 351 -2.85 -25.76 -87.64
C LEU A 351 -4.25 -26.07 -87.08
N SER A 352 -5.08 -25.05 -86.90
CA SER A 352 -6.50 -25.28 -86.61
C SER A 352 -7.17 -26.05 -87.76
N PRO A 353 -8.30 -26.75 -87.55
CA PRO A 353 -8.96 -27.55 -88.60
C PRO A 353 -9.20 -26.76 -89.90
N ARG A 354 -9.58 -25.48 -89.80
CA ARG A 354 -9.73 -24.58 -90.96
C ARG A 354 -8.40 -24.25 -91.65
N GLN A 355 -7.35 -23.99 -90.88
CA GLN A 355 -6.02 -23.71 -91.41
C GLN A 355 -5.40 -24.95 -92.05
N ARG A 356 -5.71 -26.14 -91.54
CA ARG A 356 -5.28 -27.42 -92.09
C ARG A 356 -5.95 -27.69 -93.45
N LEU A 357 -7.27 -27.48 -93.54
CA LEU A 357 -8.01 -27.52 -94.80
C LEU A 357 -7.44 -26.54 -95.84
N TYR A 358 -7.16 -25.31 -95.44
CA TYR A 358 -6.54 -24.32 -96.33
C TYR A 358 -5.10 -24.71 -96.74
N TYR A 359 -4.31 -25.25 -95.79
CA TYR A 359 -2.97 -25.74 -96.06
C TYR A 359 -2.95 -26.91 -97.06
N GLU A 360 -3.91 -27.83 -96.95
CA GLU A 360 -4.07 -28.97 -97.86
C GLU A 360 -4.47 -28.51 -99.28
N GLN A 361 -5.23 -27.40 -99.40
CA GLN A 361 -5.64 -26.80 -100.68
C GLN A 361 -4.56 -25.98 -101.39
N LEU A 362 -3.43 -25.67 -100.75
CA LEU A 362 -2.35 -24.92 -101.39
C LEU A 362 -1.54 -25.83 -102.33
N GLU A 363 -1.48 -25.49 -103.62
CA GLU A 363 -0.63 -26.17 -104.59
C GLU A 363 0.79 -25.57 -104.60
N GLY A 364 1.80 -26.45 -104.51
CA GLY A 364 3.21 -26.09 -104.48
C GLY A 364 3.83 -26.09 -103.08
N GLU A 365 4.99 -26.74 -102.95
CA GLU A 365 5.70 -26.92 -101.68
C GLU A 365 6.18 -25.59 -101.06
N GLU A 366 6.51 -24.62 -101.92
CA GLU A 366 6.94 -23.27 -101.53
C GLU A 366 5.82 -22.47 -100.84
N ARG A 367 4.56 -22.62 -101.31
CA ARG A 367 3.41 -21.93 -100.71
C ARG A 367 2.99 -22.58 -99.40
N ARG A 368 3.07 -23.90 -99.31
CA ARG A 368 2.81 -24.66 -98.07
C ARG A 368 3.83 -24.31 -96.99
N SER A 369 5.12 -24.31 -97.30
CA SER A 369 6.17 -23.92 -96.35
C SER A 369 6.07 -22.45 -95.93
N ALA A 370 5.78 -21.52 -96.86
CA ALA A 370 5.52 -20.12 -96.52
C ALA A 370 4.28 -19.94 -95.60
N TYR A 371 3.23 -20.75 -95.80
CA TYR A 371 2.05 -20.75 -94.96
C TYR A 371 2.35 -21.27 -93.55
N LEU A 372 3.07 -22.39 -93.43
CA LEU A 372 3.53 -22.92 -92.13
C LEU A 372 4.41 -21.92 -91.39
N LEU A 373 5.32 -21.23 -92.09
CA LEU A 373 6.17 -20.20 -91.49
C LEU A 373 5.34 -19.00 -91.00
N ARG A 374 4.32 -18.57 -91.75
CA ARG A 374 3.39 -17.52 -91.33
C ARG A 374 2.55 -17.95 -90.13
N ALA A 375 2.05 -19.18 -90.13
CA ALA A 375 1.28 -19.76 -89.03
C ALA A 375 2.15 -19.90 -87.77
N ALA A 376 3.40 -20.33 -87.91
CA ALA A 376 4.38 -20.38 -86.83
C ALA A 376 4.66 -19.00 -86.26
N ARG A 377 4.88 -17.99 -87.11
CA ARG A 377 5.07 -16.58 -86.69
C ARG A 377 3.83 -16.02 -86.00
N ALA A 378 2.64 -16.31 -86.49
CA ALA A 378 1.38 -15.89 -85.87
C ALA A 378 1.17 -16.56 -84.49
N GLN A 379 1.50 -17.85 -84.34
CA GLN A 379 1.45 -18.53 -83.05
C GLN A 379 2.51 -18.01 -82.07
N ALA A 380 3.73 -17.72 -82.54
CA ALA A 380 4.78 -17.11 -81.73
C ALA A 380 4.41 -15.69 -81.28
N ALA A 381 3.77 -14.90 -82.15
CA ALA A 381 3.26 -13.57 -81.82
C ALA A 381 2.09 -13.64 -80.81
N ALA A 382 1.18 -14.62 -80.96
CA ALA A 382 0.09 -14.84 -80.01
C ALA A 382 0.60 -15.29 -78.62
N ARG A 383 1.70 -16.06 -78.56
CA ARG A 383 2.38 -16.40 -77.28
C ARG A 383 3.13 -15.23 -76.66
N ARG A 384 3.53 -14.22 -77.44
CA ARG A 384 4.18 -12.98 -76.99
C ARG A 384 3.21 -11.85 -76.66
N ALA A 385 1.91 -12.00 -76.89
CA ALA A 385 0.91 -11.07 -76.41
C ALA A 385 1.03 -10.95 -74.87
N PRO A 386 1.00 -9.73 -74.30
CA PRO A 386 1.38 -9.52 -72.91
C PRO A 386 0.55 -10.39 -71.97
N VAL A 387 1.24 -11.29 -71.28
CA VAL A 387 0.75 -12.15 -70.19
C VAL A 387 0.13 -11.34 -69.03
N GLY A 388 0.16 -10.00 -69.10
CA GLY A 388 -0.22 -9.08 -68.02
C GLY A 388 -1.68 -9.10 -67.56
N ARG A 389 -2.66 -9.59 -68.37
CA ARG A 389 -4.09 -9.48 -67.98
C ARG A 389 -4.72 -10.75 -67.41
N ARG A 390 -4.29 -11.94 -67.84
CA ARG A 390 -4.78 -13.21 -67.26
C ARG A 390 -4.03 -13.59 -65.98
N ASP A 391 -2.75 -13.21 -65.87
CA ASP A 391 -1.92 -13.60 -64.73
C ASP A 391 -2.02 -12.65 -63.52
N ALA A 392 -2.45 -11.40 -63.72
CA ALA A 392 -2.79 -10.51 -62.61
C ALA A 392 -3.90 -11.09 -61.71
N GLY A 393 -4.79 -11.92 -62.28
CA GLY A 393 -5.82 -12.64 -61.55
C GLY A 393 -5.28 -13.75 -60.63
N ALA A 394 -4.14 -14.36 -60.97
CA ALA A 394 -3.55 -15.46 -60.19
C ALA A 394 -2.79 -14.98 -58.93
N LEU A 395 -2.42 -13.69 -58.89
CA LEU A 395 -1.82 -13.03 -57.74
C LEU A 395 -2.86 -12.32 -56.85
N THR A 396 -4.14 -12.66 -56.97
CA THR A 396 -5.20 -12.02 -56.16
C THR A 396 -5.40 -12.69 -54.80
N THR A 397 -4.89 -13.91 -54.61
CA THR A 397 -5.02 -14.64 -53.35
C THR A 397 -3.75 -14.50 -52.49
N PRO A 398 -3.87 -14.39 -51.16
CA PRO A 398 -2.71 -14.15 -50.26
C PRO A 398 -1.63 -15.24 -50.38
N GLU A 399 -2.08 -16.47 -50.61
CA GLU A 399 -1.24 -17.67 -50.73
C GLU A 399 -0.31 -17.63 -51.94
N SER A 400 -0.71 -16.95 -53.01
CA SER A 400 0.10 -16.84 -54.24
C SER A 400 1.35 -15.95 -54.05
N TRP A 401 1.39 -15.12 -53.00
CA TRP A 401 2.49 -14.17 -52.72
C TRP A 401 3.56 -14.72 -51.79
N ILE A 402 3.21 -15.67 -50.92
CA ILE A 402 4.15 -16.25 -49.96
C ILE A 402 5.35 -16.90 -50.69
N PRO A 403 5.15 -17.72 -51.74
CA PRO A 403 6.25 -18.39 -52.40
C PRO A 403 7.19 -17.45 -53.20
N PRO A 404 6.70 -16.44 -53.94
CA PRO A 404 7.56 -15.42 -54.54
C PRO A 404 8.34 -14.59 -53.51
N ASN A 405 7.72 -14.24 -52.39
CA ASN A 405 8.39 -13.49 -51.33
C ASN A 405 9.55 -14.27 -50.71
N TYR A 406 9.29 -15.55 -50.41
CA TYR A 406 10.31 -16.45 -49.90
C TYR A 406 11.43 -16.68 -50.91
N ALA A 407 11.09 -16.95 -52.18
CA ALA A 407 12.08 -17.15 -53.24
C ALA A 407 12.92 -15.89 -53.49
N GLY A 408 12.33 -14.70 -53.41
CA GLY A 408 13.04 -13.43 -53.52
C GLY A 408 14.00 -13.19 -52.35
N ALA A 409 13.55 -13.45 -51.11
CA ALA A 409 14.39 -13.35 -49.91
C ALA A 409 15.55 -14.35 -49.93
N TRP A 410 15.29 -15.62 -50.31
CA TRP A 410 16.31 -16.67 -50.40
C TRP A 410 17.38 -16.37 -51.45
N ARG A 411 17.01 -15.68 -52.54
CA ARG A 411 17.93 -15.20 -53.57
C ARG A 411 18.68 -13.93 -53.19
N GLY A 412 18.65 -13.54 -51.90
CA GLY A 412 19.40 -12.39 -51.39
C GLY A 412 18.87 -11.03 -51.84
N ARG A 413 17.62 -10.93 -52.30
CA ARG A 413 17.04 -9.63 -52.66
C ARG A 413 16.54 -8.93 -51.39
N PRO A 414 17.21 -7.85 -50.93
CA PRO A 414 16.99 -7.29 -49.59
C PRO A 414 15.58 -6.75 -49.39
N LEU A 415 14.96 -6.26 -50.47
CA LEU A 415 13.60 -5.71 -50.45
C LEU A 415 12.56 -6.72 -49.93
N PHE A 416 12.69 -8.01 -50.28
CA PHE A 416 11.80 -9.06 -49.80
C PHE A 416 12.02 -9.38 -48.33
N LEU A 417 13.29 -9.37 -47.88
CA LEU A 417 13.63 -9.52 -46.47
C LEU A 417 13.08 -8.36 -45.62
N TRP A 418 13.21 -7.12 -46.11
CA TRP A 418 12.66 -5.94 -45.45
C TRP A 418 11.13 -5.98 -45.33
N THR A 419 10.42 -6.52 -46.32
CA THR A 419 8.95 -6.72 -46.19
C THR A 419 8.58 -7.72 -45.11
N PHE A 420 9.36 -8.78 -44.92
CA PHE A 420 9.16 -9.72 -43.80
C PHE A 420 9.46 -9.09 -42.45
N ILE A 421 10.57 -8.35 -42.34
CA ILE A 421 10.94 -7.64 -41.11
C ILE A 421 9.88 -6.61 -40.75
N LEU A 422 9.42 -5.82 -41.72
CA LEU A 422 8.37 -4.82 -41.50
C LEU A 422 7.05 -5.48 -41.10
N ALA A 423 6.66 -6.59 -41.74
CA ALA A 423 5.46 -7.34 -41.37
C ALA A 423 5.56 -7.88 -39.93
N LEU A 424 6.73 -8.40 -39.53
CA LEU A 424 6.99 -8.88 -38.19
C LEU A 424 6.93 -7.74 -37.16
N VAL A 425 7.59 -6.62 -37.44
CA VAL A 425 7.61 -5.43 -36.58
C VAL A 425 6.19 -4.88 -36.40
N LEU A 426 5.41 -4.76 -37.49
CA LEU A 426 4.01 -4.34 -37.42
C LEU A 426 3.16 -5.36 -36.66
N GLY A 427 3.36 -6.66 -36.89
CA GLY A 427 2.67 -7.73 -36.16
C GLY A 427 2.98 -7.75 -34.66
N MET A 428 4.14 -7.26 -34.24
CA MET A 428 4.51 -7.15 -32.82
C MET A 428 4.12 -5.81 -32.18
N ALA A 429 4.20 -4.70 -32.92
CA ALA A 429 3.98 -3.36 -32.39
C ALA A 429 2.50 -2.92 -32.42
N VAL A 430 1.75 -3.32 -33.46
CA VAL A 430 0.36 -2.89 -33.62
C VAL A 430 -0.58 -3.47 -32.56
N PRO A 431 -0.50 -4.75 -32.15
CA PRO A 431 -1.40 -5.27 -31.12
C PRO A 431 -1.29 -4.58 -29.75
N PRO A 432 -0.09 -4.33 -29.17
CA PRO A 432 0.02 -3.58 -27.92
C PRO A 432 -0.51 -2.16 -28.04
N LEU A 433 -0.29 -1.48 -29.18
CA LEU A 433 -0.79 -0.14 -29.43
C LEU A 433 -2.32 -0.11 -29.55
N LEU A 434 -2.92 -1.09 -30.24
CA LEU A 434 -4.37 -1.24 -30.33
C LEU A 434 -4.98 -1.56 -28.96
N LEU A 435 -4.35 -2.43 -28.18
CA LEU A 435 -4.80 -2.72 -26.82
C LEU A 435 -4.74 -1.48 -25.93
N PHE A 436 -3.65 -0.72 -25.98
CA PHE A 436 -3.51 0.52 -25.23
C PHE A 436 -4.56 1.55 -25.66
N ALA A 437 -4.78 1.72 -26.96
CA ALA A 437 -5.79 2.62 -27.50
C ALA A 437 -7.23 2.17 -27.14
N ALA A 438 -7.50 0.87 -27.12
CA ALA A 438 -8.76 0.30 -26.67
C ALA A 438 -8.97 0.55 -25.17
N CYS A 439 -7.97 0.31 -24.33
CA CYS A 439 -8.05 0.61 -22.89
C CYS A 439 -8.23 2.11 -22.62
N TRP A 440 -7.51 2.97 -23.34
CA TRP A 440 -7.65 4.42 -23.24
C TRP A 440 -9.07 4.85 -23.60
N SER A 441 -9.55 4.50 -24.79
CA SER A 441 -10.86 4.92 -25.27
C SER A 441 -12.01 4.36 -24.44
N ALA A 442 -11.95 3.09 -24.03
CA ALA A 442 -13.04 2.43 -23.32
C ALA A 442 -13.11 2.80 -21.83
N PHE A 443 -11.96 2.97 -21.17
CA PHE A 443 -11.93 3.09 -19.69
C PHE A 443 -11.02 4.21 -19.17
N GLY A 444 -10.17 4.81 -20.00
CA GLY A 444 -9.19 5.81 -19.56
C GLY A 444 -9.84 7.00 -18.86
N HIS A 445 -10.99 7.49 -19.34
CA HIS A 445 -11.73 8.58 -18.71
C HIS A 445 -12.31 8.17 -17.35
N GLU A 446 -13.01 7.04 -17.28
CA GLU A 446 -13.69 6.57 -16.05
C GLU A 446 -12.68 6.18 -14.96
N LEU A 447 -11.61 5.48 -15.33
CA LEU A 447 -10.54 5.13 -14.39
C LEU A 447 -9.82 6.39 -13.90
N ALA A 448 -9.60 7.38 -14.77
CA ALA A 448 -8.98 8.64 -14.36
C ALA A 448 -9.90 9.50 -13.48
N LEU A 449 -11.21 9.52 -13.74
CA LEU A 449 -12.16 10.14 -12.82
C LEU A 449 -12.18 9.43 -11.47
N LEU A 450 -12.15 8.10 -11.45
CA LEU A 450 -12.11 7.34 -10.21
C LEU A 450 -10.81 7.59 -9.45
N GLU A 451 -9.66 7.60 -10.12
CA GLU A 451 -8.37 7.91 -9.52
C GLU A 451 -8.31 9.36 -9.03
N LEU A 452 -8.85 10.33 -9.77
CA LEU A 452 -9.00 11.72 -9.30
C LEU A 452 -9.90 11.79 -8.06
N ARG A 453 -10.99 11.03 -8.00
CA ARG A 453 -11.86 10.98 -6.81
C ARG A 453 -11.17 10.36 -5.59
N LEU A 454 -10.22 9.46 -5.82
CA LEU A 454 -9.42 8.82 -4.78
C LEU A 454 -8.27 9.71 -4.30
N THR A 455 -7.69 10.49 -5.22
CA THR A 455 -6.46 11.27 -4.97
C THR A 455 -6.73 12.73 -4.63
N HIS A 456 -7.89 13.30 -5.00
CA HIS A 456 -8.18 14.71 -4.76
C HIS A 456 -8.89 14.91 -3.40
N PRO A 457 -8.30 15.67 -2.46
CA PRO A 457 -8.89 15.96 -1.14
C PRO A 457 -10.29 16.58 -1.24
N ASP A 458 -10.48 17.48 -2.21
CA ASP A 458 -11.72 18.25 -2.41
C ASP A 458 -12.96 17.40 -2.73
N PHE A 459 -12.80 16.17 -3.26
CA PHE A 459 -13.97 15.34 -3.58
C PHE A 459 -14.69 14.87 -2.30
N ARG A 460 -13.97 14.75 -1.18
CA ARG A 460 -14.57 14.49 0.14
C ARG A 460 -15.22 15.74 0.71
N GLN A 461 -14.66 16.92 0.44
CA GLN A 461 -15.17 18.20 0.91
C GLN A 461 -16.49 18.56 0.21
N HIS A 462 -16.56 18.40 -1.12
CA HIS A 462 -17.80 18.66 -1.88
C HIS A 462 -18.94 17.70 -1.56
N ARG A 463 -18.67 16.41 -1.25
CA ARG A 463 -19.76 15.50 -0.85
C ARG A 463 -20.29 15.82 0.56
N ARG A 464 -19.43 16.29 1.48
CA ARG A 464 -19.88 16.78 2.80
C ARG A 464 -20.78 18.02 2.68
N GLU A 465 -20.49 18.90 1.73
CA GLU A 465 -21.34 20.06 1.41
C GLU A 465 -22.68 19.64 0.75
N GLU A 466 -22.68 18.61 -0.11
CA GLU A 466 -23.90 18.11 -0.76
C GLU A 466 -24.80 17.26 0.19
N ASP A 467 -24.23 16.48 1.11
CA ASP A 467 -24.97 15.55 1.98
C ASP A 467 -25.47 16.18 3.29
N GLY A 468 -25.22 17.47 3.53
CA GLY A 468 -25.69 18.17 4.74
C GLY A 468 -25.20 17.55 6.05
N ALA A 469 -24.08 16.83 6.01
CA ALA A 469 -23.51 16.22 7.21
C ALA A 469 -23.15 17.32 8.22
N PRO A 470 -23.49 17.16 9.51
CA PRO A 470 -23.23 18.17 10.52
C PRO A 470 -21.76 18.57 10.50
N GLU A 471 -21.52 19.88 10.56
CA GLU A 471 -20.26 20.64 10.47
C GLU A 471 -19.18 20.20 11.49
N GLU A 472 -19.46 19.18 12.29
CA GLU A 472 -18.65 18.74 13.42
C GLU A 472 -17.55 17.73 13.07
N SER A 473 -17.55 17.12 11.87
CA SER A 473 -16.42 16.26 11.46
C SER A 473 -15.31 17.14 10.88
N PRO A 474 -14.26 17.46 11.65
CA PRO A 474 -13.56 18.70 11.40
C PRO A 474 -12.63 18.61 10.18
N ALA A 475 -12.65 19.63 9.33
CA ALA A 475 -11.85 19.76 8.11
C ALA A 475 -10.31 19.86 8.32
N TRP A 476 -9.80 19.52 9.51
CA TRP A 476 -8.43 19.82 9.94
C TRP A 476 -7.57 18.61 10.33
N TYR A 477 -8.10 17.39 10.28
CA TYR A 477 -7.27 16.19 10.34
C TYR A 477 -6.54 15.96 9.03
N ASP A 478 -5.38 15.30 9.08
CA ASP A 478 -4.84 14.72 7.86
C ASP A 478 -5.89 13.70 7.34
N PRO A 479 -6.51 13.97 6.18
CA PRO A 479 -7.63 13.15 5.68
C PRO A 479 -7.19 11.73 5.35
N GLU A 480 -5.89 11.52 5.15
CA GLU A 480 -5.31 10.21 4.91
C GLU A 480 -5.24 9.42 6.22
N TRP A 481 -4.58 9.97 7.25
CA TRP A 481 -4.48 9.35 8.57
C TRP A 481 -5.87 9.05 9.16
N GLN A 482 -6.77 10.04 9.13
CA GLN A 482 -8.13 9.90 9.63
C GLN A 482 -8.89 8.79 8.91
N GLY A 483 -8.70 8.67 7.59
CA GLY A 483 -9.31 7.60 6.80
C GLY A 483 -8.92 6.20 7.26
N TYR A 484 -7.66 5.99 7.64
CA TYR A 484 -7.21 4.71 8.19
C TYR A 484 -7.79 4.42 9.57
N ILE A 485 -7.84 5.42 10.46
CA ILE A 485 -8.43 5.24 11.79
C ILE A 485 -9.92 4.93 11.69
N ASP A 486 -10.66 5.69 10.86
CA ASP A 486 -12.09 5.47 10.66
C ASP A 486 -12.36 4.10 10.01
N ALA A 487 -11.51 3.67 9.08
CA ALA A 487 -11.62 2.34 8.48
C ALA A 487 -11.36 1.23 9.50
N LEU A 488 -10.40 1.38 10.41
CA LEU A 488 -10.13 0.42 11.48
C LEU A 488 -11.26 0.38 12.49
N HIS A 489 -11.75 1.53 12.96
CA HIS A 489 -12.82 1.61 13.95
C HIS A 489 -14.15 1.08 13.41
N ASN A 490 -14.47 1.39 12.15
CA ASN A 490 -15.68 0.93 11.48
C ASN A 490 -15.49 -0.41 10.75
N SER A 491 -14.33 -1.07 10.93
CA SER A 491 -14.09 -2.35 10.28
C SER A 491 -15.14 -3.38 10.73
N PRO A 492 -15.70 -4.20 9.82
CA PRO A 492 -16.56 -5.31 10.21
C PRO A 492 -15.80 -6.36 11.04
N ASN A 493 -14.48 -6.45 10.89
CA ASN A 493 -13.65 -7.39 11.59
C ASN A 493 -13.36 -6.93 13.03
N PRO A 494 -13.82 -7.66 14.06
CA PRO A 494 -13.59 -7.27 15.45
C PRO A 494 -12.11 -7.16 15.80
N LEU A 495 -11.26 -8.01 15.21
CA LEU A 495 -9.83 -7.98 15.47
C LEU A 495 -9.19 -6.68 14.97
N GLU A 496 -9.56 -6.20 13.77
CA GLU A 496 -9.06 -4.92 13.24
C GLU A 496 -9.41 -3.75 14.15
N ARG A 497 -10.62 -3.75 14.71
CA ARG A 497 -11.05 -2.69 15.64
C ARG A 497 -10.25 -2.66 16.94
N GLU A 498 -9.50 -3.71 17.30
CA GLU A 498 -8.63 -3.73 18.49
C GLU A 498 -7.22 -3.18 18.24
N HIS A 499 -6.92 -2.68 17.03
CA HIS A 499 -5.59 -2.22 16.68
C HIS A 499 -5.47 -0.70 16.62
N LEU A 500 -4.28 -0.23 16.95
CA LEU A 500 -3.78 1.12 16.70
C LEU A 500 -3.02 1.13 15.38
N PHE A 501 -3.27 2.14 14.55
CA PHE A 501 -2.45 2.40 13.36
C PHE A 501 -1.18 3.14 13.75
N LEU A 502 -0.02 2.58 13.40
CA LEU A 502 1.28 3.23 13.66
C LEU A 502 1.87 3.92 12.42
N GLY A 503 1.49 3.49 11.22
CA GLY A 503 2.07 3.97 9.97
C GLY A 503 2.18 2.86 8.92
N PHE A 504 3.15 2.97 8.02
CA PHE A 504 3.40 1.99 6.96
C PHE A 504 4.77 1.36 7.12
N ALA A 505 4.85 0.04 6.98
CA ALA A 505 6.12 -0.64 6.85
C ALA A 505 6.77 -0.12 5.57
N GLN A 506 8.03 0.31 5.66
CA GLN A 506 8.82 0.70 4.50
C GLN A 506 9.92 -0.35 4.35
N ASP A 507 9.89 -1.10 3.26
CA ASP A 507 11.02 -1.94 2.89
C ASP A 507 12.07 -1.09 2.14
N PHE A 508 13.35 -1.41 2.31
CA PHE A 508 14.44 -0.74 1.60
C PHE A 508 14.51 -1.14 0.14
N ASP A 509 14.10 -2.38 -0.14
CA ASP A 509 14.25 -2.99 -1.46
C ASP A 509 12.92 -3.02 -2.22
N THR A 510 11.81 -2.67 -1.57
CA THR A 510 10.48 -2.63 -2.17
C THR A 510 9.69 -1.38 -1.74
N ASP A 511 8.91 -0.80 -2.66
CA ASP A 511 7.94 0.27 -2.37
C ASP A 511 6.68 -0.30 -1.67
N ASP A 512 6.84 -1.31 -0.81
CA ASP A 512 5.73 -1.86 -0.04
C ASP A 512 5.31 -0.80 0.98
N GLU A 513 4.03 -0.40 0.93
CA GLU A 513 3.40 0.54 1.86
C GLU A 513 2.31 -0.21 2.66
N SER A 514 2.69 -1.34 3.27
CA SER A 514 1.76 -2.14 4.06
C SER A 514 1.47 -1.47 5.41
N PRO A 515 0.20 -1.33 5.83
CA PRO A 515 -0.14 -0.68 7.10
C PRO A 515 0.34 -1.51 8.29
N VAL A 516 0.91 -0.83 9.28
CA VAL A 516 1.42 -1.43 10.52
C VAL A 516 0.43 -1.17 11.63
N LEU A 517 -0.17 -2.27 12.08
CA LEU A 517 -1.19 -2.29 13.11
C LEU A 517 -0.62 -2.87 14.41
N MET A 518 -0.81 -2.14 15.51
CA MET A 518 -0.43 -2.57 16.85
C MET A 518 -1.67 -2.98 17.66
N HIS A 519 -1.77 -4.24 18.06
CA HIS A 519 -2.86 -4.70 18.91
C HIS A 519 -2.81 -3.97 20.26
N ARG A 520 -3.94 -3.47 20.75
CA ARG A 520 -4.02 -2.66 21.96
C ARG A 520 -3.49 -3.36 23.23
N ASP A 521 -3.67 -4.68 23.33
CA ASP A 521 -3.07 -5.49 24.43
C ASP A 521 -1.55 -5.42 24.49
N MET A 522 -0.86 -5.02 23.42
CA MET A 522 0.59 -4.81 23.49
C MET A 522 0.95 -3.66 24.41
N LEU A 523 0.09 -2.64 24.54
CA LEU A 523 0.29 -1.54 25.48
C LEU A 523 0.32 -2.00 26.95
N ARG A 524 -0.27 -3.16 27.27
CA ARG A 524 -0.17 -3.76 28.63
C ARG A 524 1.24 -4.19 29.00
N GLU A 525 2.08 -4.41 28.00
CA GLU A 525 3.50 -4.64 28.13
C GLU A 525 4.28 -3.40 27.75
N HIS A 526 3.74 -2.20 27.94
CA HIS A 526 4.43 -0.93 27.75
C HIS A 526 5.03 -0.66 26.35
N VAL A 527 5.30 0.60 26.08
CA VAL A 527 5.93 1.10 24.86
C VAL A 527 7.07 2.00 25.28
N HIS A 528 8.24 1.82 24.69
CA HIS A 528 9.37 2.71 24.85
C HIS A 528 9.60 3.47 23.54
N VAL A 529 9.48 4.78 23.58
CA VAL A 529 9.65 5.68 22.45
C VAL A 529 10.93 6.49 22.65
N THR A 530 11.80 6.52 21.65
CA THR A 530 13.08 7.24 21.70
C THR A 530 13.25 8.13 20.48
N GLY A 531 14.01 9.21 20.62
CA GLY A 531 14.35 10.09 19.52
C GLY A 531 14.71 11.49 20.01
N ASP A 532 15.73 12.06 19.38
CA ASP A 532 16.23 13.40 19.69
C ASP A 532 15.13 14.47 19.56
N SER A 533 15.40 15.64 20.15
CA SER A 533 14.53 16.81 19.93
C SER A 533 14.35 17.10 18.44
N GLY A 534 13.11 17.31 18.01
CA GLY A 534 12.76 17.54 16.61
C GLY A 534 12.61 16.28 15.75
N SER A 535 12.80 15.07 16.28
CA SER A 535 12.65 13.80 15.54
C SER A 535 11.20 13.42 15.17
N GLY A 536 10.20 14.17 15.65
CA GLY A 536 8.78 13.85 15.45
C GLY A 536 8.18 12.91 16.50
N LYS A 537 8.95 12.50 17.53
CA LYS A 537 8.51 11.67 18.67
C LYS A 537 7.14 12.09 19.24
N SER A 538 7.02 13.35 19.67
CA SER A 538 5.81 13.86 20.32
C SER A 538 4.65 14.00 19.32
N SER A 539 4.88 14.55 18.12
CA SER A 539 3.81 14.89 17.15
C SER A 539 3.29 13.70 16.32
N ARG A 540 4.17 12.77 15.93
CA ARG A 540 3.84 11.62 15.06
C ARG A 540 3.67 10.31 15.83
N GLY A 541 4.37 10.16 16.95
CA GLY A 541 4.25 8.98 17.82
C GLY A 541 3.22 9.19 18.92
N ILE A 542 3.60 9.97 19.92
CA ILE A 542 2.86 10.10 21.19
C ILE A 542 1.46 10.69 20.96
N ALA A 543 1.37 11.85 20.29
CA ALA A 543 0.09 12.52 20.07
C ALA A 543 -0.86 11.69 19.20
N ALA A 544 -0.35 11.03 18.15
CA ALA A 544 -1.15 10.17 17.29
C ALA A 544 -1.68 8.93 18.04
N MET A 545 -0.87 8.35 18.93
CA MET A 545 -1.31 7.23 19.78
C MET A 545 -2.32 7.69 20.83
N ALA A 546 -2.06 8.81 21.51
CA ALA A 546 -2.95 9.40 22.50
C ALA A 546 -4.32 9.75 21.89
N ALA A 547 -4.34 10.32 20.69
CA ALA A 547 -5.57 10.62 19.94
C ALA A 547 -6.42 9.37 19.70
N GLN A 548 -5.81 8.28 19.21
CA GLN A 548 -6.52 7.01 19.01
C GLN A 548 -7.03 6.43 20.34
N LEU A 549 -6.24 6.48 21.41
CA LEU A 549 -6.66 6.02 22.74
C LEU A 549 -7.81 6.84 23.33
N CYS A 550 -7.83 8.16 23.13
CA CYS A 550 -8.97 9.00 23.50
C CYS A 550 -10.25 8.60 22.76
N ARG A 551 -10.15 8.24 21.48
CA ARG A 551 -11.29 7.75 20.71
C ARG A 551 -11.81 6.42 21.21
N PHE A 552 -10.91 5.48 21.53
CA PHE A 552 -11.29 4.22 22.19
C PHE A 552 -12.03 4.47 23.51
N ALA A 553 -11.48 5.32 24.37
CA ALA A 553 -12.10 5.68 25.64
C ALA A 553 -13.50 6.28 25.43
N ARG A 554 -13.68 7.14 24.43
CA ARG A 554 -14.95 7.81 24.13
C ARG A 554 -16.00 6.87 23.53
N GLU A 555 -15.61 6.08 22.55
CA GLU A 555 -16.54 5.27 21.76
C GLU A 555 -16.89 3.95 22.45
N ARG A 556 -15.96 3.39 23.23
CA ARG A 556 -16.14 2.10 23.90
C ARG A 556 -16.29 2.20 25.41
N GLY A 557 -15.75 3.25 26.02
CA GLY A 557 -15.76 3.38 27.48
C GLY A 557 -14.98 2.28 28.21
N ASP A 558 -13.97 1.68 27.56
CA ASP A 558 -13.22 0.54 28.11
C ASP A 558 -11.84 0.91 28.67
N CYS A 559 -11.38 2.15 28.45
CA CYS A 559 -10.10 2.62 28.96
C CYS A 559 -10.12 4.08 29.44
N SER A 560 -9.09 4.42 30.22
CA SER A 560 -8.80 5.78 30.68
C SER A 560 -7.36 6.17 30.32
N LEU A 561 -7.11 7.48 30.25
CA LEU A 561 -5.80 8.01 29.86
C LEU A 561 -5.25 8.94 30.94
N LEU A 562 -4.03 8.68 31.40
CA LEU A 562 -3.21 9.60 32.17
C LEU A 562 -2.08 10.09 31.27
N VAL A 563 -1.91 11.40 31.13
CA VAL A 563 -0.81 12.00 30.38
C VAL A 563 0.02 12.84 31.32
N ILE A 564 1.32 12.61 31.36
CA ILE A 564 2.30 13.39 32.12
C ILE A 564 3.23 14.04 31.11
N ASP A 565 3.04 15.33 30.89
CA ASP A 565 3.85 16.14 29.99
C ASP A 565 4.90 16.93 30.79
N LEU A 566 6.13 16.42 30.78
CA LEU A 566 7.29 17.04 31.41
C LEU A 566 8.03 18.00 30.46
N LYS A 567 7.63 18.06 29.18
CA LYS A 567 8.19 18.99 28.20
C LYS A 567 7.44 20.33 28.21
N GLY A 568 6.12 20.26 28.39
CA GLY A 568 5.21 21.40 28.32
C GLY A 568 4.93 21.81 26.87
N ASP A 569 4.34 20.90 26.09
CA ASP A 569 3.89 21.17 24.73
C ASP A 569 2.39 21.53 24.73
N ASP A 570 2.09 22.83 24.58
CA ASP A 570 0.72 23.33 24.49
C ASP A 570 -0.08 22.64 23.36
N ALA A 571 0.56 22.32 22.23
CA ALA A 571 -0.14 21.64 21.14
C ALA A 571 -0.54 20.20 21.49
N LEU A 572 0.27 19.51 22.30
CA LEU A 572 -0.07 18.19 22.83
C LEU A 572 -1.25 18.30 23.80
N PHE A 573 -1.21 19.25 24.74
CA PHE A 573 -2.32 19.49 25.68
C PHE A 573 -3.63 19.79 24.95
N HIS A 574 -3.64 20.80 24.08
CA HIS A 574 -4.83 21.19 23.34
C HIS A 574 -5.29 20.07 22.39
N GLY A 575 -4.35 19.33 21.81
CA GLY A 575 -4.66 18.19 20.95
C GLY A 575 -5.44 17.10 21.67
N ILE A 576 -4.95 16.67 22.83
CA ILE A 576 -5.63 15.65 23.64
C ILE A 576 -6.95 16.20 24.20
N ARG A 577 -6.99 17.47 24.63
CA ARG A 577 -8.24 18.11 25.09
C ARG A 577 -9.33 18.10 24.00
N HIS A 578 -8.97 18.36 22.74
CA HIS A 578 -9.93 18.30 21.63
C HIS A 578 -10.36 16.87 21.29
N GLU A 579 -9.46 15.89 21.38
CA GLU A 579 -9.80 14.47 21.16
C GLU A 579 -10.66 13.89 22.29
N ALA A 580 -10.47 14.37 23.52
CA ALA A 580 -11.22 13.97 24.70
C ALA A 580 -12.63 14.59 24.81
N ARG A 581 -13.10 15.34 23.80
CA ARG A 581 -14.47 15.88 23.80
C ARG A 581 -15.49 14.75 23.97
N GLY A 582 -16.38 14.90 24.95
CA GLY A 582 -17.34 13.87 25.35
C GLY A 582 -16.87 12.96 26.49
N LEU A 583 -15.60 13.06 26.92
CA LEU A 583 -15.08 12.43 28.13
C LEU A 583 -14.84 13.48 29.22
N PRO A 584 -14.90 13.11 30.51
CA PRO A 584 -14.36 13.95 31.57
C PRO A 584 -12.86 14.19 31.32
N PHE A 585 -12.47 15.46 31.18
CA PHE A 585 -11.09 15.88 30.95
C PHE A 585 -10.64 16.79 32.11
N LYS A 586 -9.73 16.28 32.95
CA LYS A 586 -9.15 17.03 34.07
C LYS A 586 -7.68 17.31 33.82
N TRP A 587 -7.20 18.46 34.29
CA TRP A 587 -5.79 18.80 34.14
C TRP A 587 -5.18 19.43 35.39
N TYR A 588 -3.89 19.19 35.57
CA TYR A 588 -3.08 19.77 36.63
C TYR A 588 -1.96 20.63 36.03
N ARG A 589 -1.79 21.85 36.56
CA ARG A 589 -0.69 22.78 36.24
C ARG A 589 -0.40 23.65 37.46
N GLU A 590 0.88 23.80 37.81
CA GLU A 590 1.29 24.59 38.99
C GLU A 590 1.42 26.10 38.72
N GLN A 591 1.46 26.51 37.44
CA GLN A 591 1.74 27.89 37.08
C GLN A 591 0.66 28.88 37.55
N ILE A 592 1.10 29.93 38.24
CA ILE A 592 0.24 31.04 38.70
C ILE A 592 -0.47 31.68 37.51
N GLY A 593 -1.77 31.96 37.68
CA GLY A 593 -2.61 32.60 36.66
C GLY A 593 -3.19 31.63 35.62
N CYS A 594 -2.80 30.36 35.64
CA CYS A 594 -3.44 29.31 34.85
C CYS A 594 -4.53 28.62 35.69
N THR A 595 -5.59 28.16 35.03
CA THR A 595 -6.60 27.32 35.71
C THR A 595 -6.09 25.89 35.85
N THR A 596 -6.45 25.23 36.94
CA THR A 596 -6.04 23.86 37.24
C THR A 596 -7.06 23.21 38.17
N PHE A 597 -7.19 21.88 38.10
CA PHE A 597 -7.87 21.11 39.14
C PHE A 597 -6.93 20.94 40.34
N GLY A 598 -7.51 20.78 41.53
CA GLY A 598 -6.75 20.39 42.72
C GLY A 598 -6.21 18.96 42.56
N PHE A 599 -5.00 18.70 43.01
CA PHE A 599 -4.44 17.35 43.08
C PHE A 599 -3.70 17.18 44.39
N ASN A 600 -4.40 16.73 45.42
CA ASN A 600 -3.77 16.51 46.72
C ASN A 600 -3.40 15.04 46.90
N PRO A 601 -2.09 14.70 47.00
CA PRO A 601 -1.66 13.31 47.13
C PRO A 601 -2.14 12.62 48.41
N LEU A 602 -2.39 13.37 49.49
CA LEU A 602 -2.86 12.82 50.77
C LEU A 602 -4.37 12.58 50.80
N MET A 603 -5.11 13.20 49.88
CA MET A 603 -6.58 13.09 49.77
C MET A 603 -7.02 12.18 48.62
N GLN A 604 -6.11 11.41 48.01
CA GLN A 604 -6.47 10.40 47.03
C GLN A 604 -7.30 9.31 47.71
N SER A 605 -8.37 8.83 47.08
CA SER A 605 -9.34 7.92 47.72
C SER A 605 -8.72 6.61 48.23
N HIS A 606 -7.62 6.15 47.64
CA HIS A 606 -6.90 4.96 48.12
C HIS A 606 -6.09 5.18 49.40
N MET A 607 -5.79 6.43 49.79
CA MET A 607 -4.99 6.75 50.98
C MET A 607 -5.71 6.43 52.29
N GLU A 608 -7.03 6.29 52.27
CA GLU A 608 -7.82 5.88 53.44
C GLU A 608 -7.50 4.44 53.89
N TYR A 609 -7.05 3.59 52.97
CA TYR A 609 -6.67 2.21 53.25
C TYR A 609 -5.25 2.06 53.80
N TYR A 610 -4.47 3.14 53.82
CA TYR A 610 -3.12 3.12 54.34
C TYR A 610 -3.07 3.37 55.84
N ASN A 611 -2.30 2.53 56.54
CA ASN A 611 -1.88 2.83 57.90
C ASN A 611 -0.87 4.00 57.92
N PRO A 612 -0.62 4.62 59.09
CA PRO A 612 0.28 5.76 59.20
C PRO A 612 1.68 5.53 58.59
N GLU A 613 2.21 4.32 58.73
CA GLU A 613 3.53 3.94 58.22
C GLU A 613 3.52 3.88 56.68
N GLN A 614 2.49 3.31 56.09
CA GLN A 614 2.29 3.25 54.64
C GLN A 614 2.10 4.66 54.07
N LYS A 615 1.37 5.55 54.76
CA LYS A 615 1.24 6.97 54.35
C LYS A 615 2.60 7.68 54.36
N GLY A 616 3.38 7.50 55.43
CA GLY A 616 4.73 8.04 55.51
C GLY A 616 5.62 7.54 54.38
N ARG A 617 5.59 6.22 54.12
CA ARG A 617 6.35 5.60 53.04
C ARG A 617 5.93 6.08 51.65
N ALA A 618 4.63 6.24 51.40
CA ALA A 618 4.12 6.75 50.12
C ALA A 618 4.64 8.17 49.82
N VAL A 619 4.68 9.05 50.84
CA VAL A 619 5.26 10.40 50.72
C VAL A 619 6.77 10.32 50.46
N MET A 620 7.49 9.44 51.15
CA MET A 620 8.94 9.24 50.95
C MET A 620 9.28 8.71 49.56
N ASP A 621 8.51 7.74 49.06
CA ASP A 621 8.68 7.16 47.73
C ASP A 621 8.46 8.21 46.64
N ALA A 622 7.42 9.04 46.77
CA ALA A 622 7.13 10.09 45.82
C ALA A 622 8.21 11.18 45.77
N PHE A 623 8.81 11.55 46.91
CA PHE A 623 9.94 12.47 46.95
C PHE A 623 11.27 11.83 46.49
N GLY A 624 11.31 10.51 46.26
CA GLY A 624 12.53 9.80 45.92
C GLY A 624 13.55 9.76 47.06
N LEU A 625 13.08 9.83 48.31
CA LEU A 625 13.93 9.85 49.51
C LEU A 625 14.25 8.45 50.05
N ARG A 626 13.87 7.39 49.34
CA ARG A 626 14.19 6.01 49.67
C ARG A 626 15.37 5.52 48.84
N TYR A 627 16.50 5.30 49.50
CA TYR A 627 17.75 4.84 48.90
C TYR A 627 17.81 3.31 48.94
N GLN A 628 18.22 2.68 47.83
CA GLN A 628 18.29 1.22 47.71
C GLN A 628 19.60 0.62 48.24
N ASP A 629 20.66 1.40 48.34
CA ASP A 629 21.99 0.90 48.72
C ASP A 629 22.23 1.03 50.23
N GLY A 630 22.75 -0.04 50.83
CA GLY A 630 23.14 -0.06 52.24
C GLY A 630 24.24 0.96 52.52
N GLY A 631 24.06 1.81 53.53
CA GLY A 631 24.99 2.89 53.87
C GLY A 631 24.34 3.96 54.75
N ALA A 632 25.00 5.11 54.87
CA ALA A 632 24.52 6.26 55.65
C ALA A 632 23.19 6.83 55.11
N ASP A 633 22.95 6.75 53.81
CA ASP A 633 21.74 7.27 53.17
C ASP A 633 20.47 6.52 53.62
N ARG A 634 20.58 5.20 53.83
CA ARG A 634 19.49 4.39 54.40
C ARG A 634 19.13 4.83 55.81
N TYR A 635 20.12 5.17 56.64
CA TYR A 635 19.86 5.68 57.99
C TYR A 635 19.03 6.97 57.97
N PHE A 636 19.33 7.90 57.05
CA PHE A 636 18.52 9.11 56.90
C PHE A 636 17.11 8.84 56.37
N ALA A 637 16.94 7.88 55.45
CA ALA A 637 15.62 7.48 54.96
C ALA A 637 14.77 6.85 56.07
N ASP A 638 15.35 5.95 56.87
CA ASP A 638 14.66 5.27 57.98
C ASP A 638 14.21 6.28 59.05
N ILE A 639 15.03 7.28 59.37
CA ILE A 639 14.64 8.36 60.29
C ILE A 639 13.49 9.19 59.73
N GLN A 640 13.56 9.58 58.46
CA GLN A 640 12.50 10.38 57.83
C GLN A 640 11.18 9.61 57.77
N GLU A 641 11.22 8.31 57.46
CA GLU A 641 10.06 7.43 57.48
C GLU A 641 9.46 7.31 58.88
N GLU A 642 10.29 7.12 59.93
CA GLU A 642 9.83 7.07 61.31
C GLU A 642 9.18 8.39 61.76
N VAL A 643 9.77 9.53 61.39
CA VAL A 643 9.22 10.86 61.71
C VAL A 643 7.85 11.04 61.08
N LEU A 644 7.70 10.76 59.78
CA LEU A 644 6.41 10.87 59.10
C LEU A 644 5.37 9.88 59.65
N SER A 645 5.78 8.64 59.93
CA SER A 645 4.90 7.61 60.47
C SER A 645 4.33 8.01 61.83
N ARG A 646 5.16 8.54 62.73
CA ARG A 646 4.69 9.05 64.03
C ARG A 646 3.79 10.26 63.89
N LEU A 647 4.09 11.17 62.95
CA LEU A 647 3.22 12.31 62.68
C LEU A 647 1.84 11.85 62.22
N PHE A 648 1.74 10.96 61.23
CA PHE A 648 0.45 10.43 60.80
C PHE A 648 -0.29 9.65 61.89
N ARG A 649 0.44 8.99 62.80
CA ARG A 649 -0.18 8.23 63.90
C ARG A 649 -0.80 9.14 64.97
N HIS A 650 -0.14 10.25 65.29
CA HIS A 650 -0.61 11.18 66.34
C HIS A 650 -1.46 12.33 65.79
N HIS A 651 -1.36 12.62 64.50
CA HIS A 651 -2.10 13.64 63.78
C HIS A 651 -2.85 13.04 62.57
N PRO A 652 -3.84 12.16 62.79
CA PRO A 652 -4.62 11.56 61.70
C PRO A 652 -5.47 12.59 60.94
N GLU A 653 -5.69 13.78 61.49
CA GLU A 653 -6.40 14.90 60.87
C GLU A 653 -5.63 15.60 59.75
N VAL A 654 -4.35 15.26 59.55
CA VAL A 654 -3.53 15.82 58.47
C VAL A 654 -4.12 15.49 57.11
N ARG A 655 -4.43 16.52 56.33
CA ARG A 655 -5.04 16.39 55.00
C ARG A 655 -4.22 17.02 53.87
N SER A 656 -3.14 17.73 54.16
CA SER A 656 -2.33 18.42 53.15
C SER A 656 -0.83 18.36 53.45
N LEU A 657 0.00 18.55 52.41
CA LEU A 657 1.45 18.65 52.55
C LEU A 657 1.84 19.91 53.35
N ALA A 658 1.05 20.98 53.24
CA ALA A 658 1.19 22.20 54.03
C ALA A 658 0.96 21.95 55.53
N ASP A 659 -0.01 21.11 55.89
CA ASP A 659 -0.23 20.71 57.29
C ASP A 659 0.96 19.89 57.81
N LEU A 660 1.45 18.91 57.05
CA LEU A 660 2.66 18.16 57.40
C LEU A 660 3.86 19.08 57.63
N HIS A 661 4.07 20.05 56.72
CA HIS A 661 5.15 21.00 56.85
C HIS A 661 5.03 21.84 58.13
N ARG A 662 3.82 22.32 58.44
CA ARG A 662 3.54 23.09 59.65
C ARG A 662 3.83 22.29 60.92
N LEU A 663 3.40 21.03 60.98
CA LEU A 663 3.67 20.15 62.13
C LEU A 663 5.17 19.85 62.29
N LEU A 664 5.91 19.71 61.17
CA LEU A 664 7.37 19.53 61.17
C LEU A 664 8.15 20.79 61.59
N GLN A 665 7.51 21.96 61.62
CA GLN A 665 8.11 23.20 62.12
C GLN A 665 7.79 23.46 63.61
N ASP A 666 6.77 22.79 64.16
CA ASP A 666 6.34 22.99 65.55
C ASP A 666 7.30 22.31 66.55
N ARG A 667 8.00 23.12 67.34
CA ARG A 667 8.94 22.64 68.38
C ARG A 667 8.24 21.87 69.51
N GLY A 668 7.01 22.24 69.86
CA GLY A 668 6.24 21.58 70.91
C GLY A 668 5.70 20.22 70.49
N ILE A 669 5.44 20.00 69.19
CA ILE A 669 5.10 18.67 68.65
C ILE A 669 6.33 17.76 68.68
N ARG A 670 7.50 18.28 68.28
CA ARG A 670 8.76 17.54 68.37
C ARG A 670 9.01 17.00 69.78
N GLU A 671 8.92 17.86 70.80
CA GLU A 671 9.21 17.46 72.19
C GLU A 671 8.21 16.43 72.74
N ARG A 672 6.95 16.46 72.28
CA ARG A 672 5.92 15.50 72.68
C ARG A 672 6.03 14.15 71.97
N LEU A 673 6.32 14.14 70.67
CA LEU A 673 6.37 12.92 69.86
C LEU A 673 7.74 12.20 69.93
N PHE A 674 8.79 12.93 70.32
CA PHE A 674 10.17 12.46 70.37
C PHE A 674 10.88 12.84 71.70
N PRO A 675 10.29 12.58 72.88
CA PRO A 675 10.82 13.08 74.16
C PRO A 675 12.19 12.50 74.54
N ASN A 676 12.52 11.31 74.05
CA ASN A 676 13.78 10.60 74.33
C ASN A 676 14.66 10.43 73.07
N THR A 677 14.35 11.15 71.99
CA THR A 677 15.11 11.03 70.75
C THR A 677 16.17 12.14 70.70
N PRO A 678 17.46 11.84 70.44
CA PRO A 678 18.48 12.86 70.29
C PRO A 678 18.03 13.94 69.31
N GLN A 679 18.32 15.20 69.59
CA GLN A 679 17.95 16.34 68.73
C GLN A 679 18.41 16.14 67.28
N THR A 680 19.54 15.45 67.10
CA THR A 680 20.07 15.04 65.82
C THR A 680 19.11 14.20 64.97
N HIS A 681 18.24 13.35 65.54
CA HIS A 681 17.28 12.56 64.75
C HIS A 681 16.20 13.43 64.07
N TRP A 682 15.64 14.40 64.79
CA TRP A 682 14.69 15.33 64.18
C TRP A 682 15.38 16.22 63.15
N ASP A 683 16.60 16.69 63.45
CA ASP A 683 17.39 17.49 62.52
C ASP A 683 17.80 16.68 61.27
N ASN A 684 18.03 15.37 61.42
CA ASN A 684 18.29 14.44 60.32
C ASN A 684 17.07 14.23 59.39
N SER A 685 15.88 14.69 59.78
CA SER A 685 14.69 14.73 58.90
C SER A 685 14.61 16.00 58.03
N TYR A 686 15.68 16.80 57.98
CA TYR A 686 15.71 18.07 57.24
C TYR A 686 15.31 17.93 55.75
N HIS A 687 15.70 16.83 55.08
CA HIS A 687 15.41 16.63 53.66
C HIS A 687 13.91 16.60 53.36
N VAL A 688 13.14 15.76 54.07
CA VAL A 688 11.69 15.70 53.88
C VAL A 688 11.02 17.03 54.27
N ARG A 689 11.50 17.70 55.32
CA ARG A 689 10.97 19.02 55.72
C ARG A 689 11.19 20.09 54.65
N SER A 690 12.36 20.08 54.02
CA SER A 690 12.71 20.98 52.91
C SER A 690 11.84 20.74 51.69
N GLN A 691 11.67 19.47 51.28
CA GLN A 691 10.79 19.10 50.16
C GLN A 691 9.33 19.51 50.43
N LEU A 692 8.79 19.19 51.61
CA LEU A 692 7.43 19.60 51.99
C LEU A 692 7.27 21.12 52.01
N GLY A 693 8.30 21.88 52.38
CA GLY A 693 8.28 23.34 52.35
C GLY A 693 8.11 23.90 50.94
N ALA A 694 8.72 23.27 49.93
CA ALA A 694 8.54 23.65 48.54
C ALA A 694 7.09 23.46 48.06
N PHE A 695 6.38 22.47 48.60
CA PHE A 695 5.00 22.15 48.23
C PHE A 695 3.93 22.82 49.10
N ALA A 696 4.27 23.31 50.29
CA ALA A 696 3.30 23.90 51.21
C ALA A 696 2.58 25.13 50.63
N ASN A 697 3.23 25.84 49.70
CA ASN A 697 2.66 27.03 49.05
C ASN A 697 1.88 26.72 47.75
N SER A 698 1.87 25.46 47.30
CA SER A 698 1.10 25.04 46.14
C SER A 698 -0.36 24.86 46.53
N ALA A 699 -1.21 25.85 46.22
CA ALA A 699 -2.64 25.73 46.48
C ALA A 699 -3.28 24.50 45.79
N PRO A 700 -2.96 24.19 44.51
CA PRO A 700 -3.50 23.01 43.84
C PRO A 700 -3.10 21.68 44.49
N LEU A 701 -1.87 21.56 45.01
CA LEU A 701 -1.41 20.32 45.68
C LEU A 701 -1.94 20.14 47.11
N ASN A 702 -2.50 21.21 47.69
CA ASN A 702 -3.02 21.21 49.05
C ASN A 702 -4.53 21.42 49.09
N ASP A 703 -5.23 21.24 47.97
CA ASP A 703 -6.69 21.30 47.93
C ASP A 703 -7.30 20.20 48.82
N THR A 704 -8.06 20.59 49.83
CA THR A 704 -8.73 19.71 50.78
C THR A 704 -10.25 19.69 50.63
N SER A 705 -10.79 20.32 49.56
CA SER A 705 -12.23 20.38 49.29
C SER A 705 -12.85 19.00 49.18
N GLY A 706 -12.09 18.01 48.68
CA GLY A 706 -12.56 16.65 48.43
C GLY A 706 -13.64 16.55 47.35
N ASP A 707 -13.90 17.65 46.63
CA ASP A 707 -14.92 17.71 45.58
C ASP A 707 -14.43 16.94 44.34
N PRO A 708 -15.07 15.82 43.95
CA PRO A 708 -14.68 15.04 42.78
C PRO A 708 -14.76 15.82 41.47
N ASP A 709 -15.50 16.94 41.43
CA ASP A 709 -15.62 17.78 40.23
C ASP A 709 -14.58 18.91 40.18
N ARG A 710 -13.86 19.16 41.28
CA ARG A 710 -12.79 20.17 41.35
C ARG A 710 -11.40 19.59 41.59
N CYS A 711 -11.34 18.33 42.02
CA CYS A 711 -10.09 17.63 42.30
C CYS A 711 -9.86 16.43 41.36
N ILE A 712 -8.58 16.14 41.14
CA ILE A 712 -8.10 14.93 40.50
C ILE A 712 -7.95 13.84 41.56
N ASP A 713 -8.70 12.76 41.37
CA ASP A 713 -8.56 11.51 42.12
C ASP A 713 -8.15 10.42 41.13
N LEU A 714 -6.88 10.00 41.17
CA LEU A 714 -6.34 9.04 40.21
C LEU A 714 -6.94 7.63 40.30
N PRO A 715 -7.31 7.09 41.48
CA PRO A 715 -8.11 5.87 41.58
C PRO A 715 -9.35 5.86 40.69
N SER A 716 -9.99 7.02 40.48
CA SER A 716 -11.17 7.11 39.63
C SER A 716 -10.91 6.79 38.14
N LEU A 717 -9.65 6.81 37.68
CA LEU A 717 -9.28 6.35 36.31
C LEU A 717 -9.60 4.87 36.09
N PHE A 718 -9.55 4.05 37.13
CA PHE A 718 -9.92 2.63 37.06
C PHE A 718 -11.42 2.40 37.17
N ALA A 719 -12.18 3.38 37.68
CA ALA A 719 -13.61 3.25 37.94
C ALA A 719 -14.49 3.80 36.81
N ARG A 720 -14.01 4.81 36.08
CA ARG A 720 -14.72 5.38 34.93
C ARG A 720 -13.76 5.86 33.84
N PRO A 721 -14.13 5.74 32.55
CA PRO A 721 -13.41 6.34 31.43
C PRO A 721 -13.27 7.85 31.60
N GLN A 722 -12.03 8.33 31.67
CA GLN A 722 -11.72 9.75 31.70
C GLN A 722 -10.28 9.99 31.25
N VAL A 723 -9.97 11.26 30.99
CA VAL A 723 -8.63 11.71 30.63
C VAL A 723 -8.13 12.68 31.70
N VAL A 724 -6.97 12.38 32.27
CA VAL A 724 -6.28 13.24 33.22
C VAL A 724 -4.94 13.67 32.63
N TYR A 725 -4.67 14.97 32.61
CA TYR A 725 -3.48 15.55 32.00
C TYR A 725 -2.66 16.36 33.01
N PHE A 726 -1.43 15.96 33.26
CA PHE A 726 -0.47 16.71 34.07
C PHE A 726 0.45 17.52 33.13
N TYR A 727 0.27 18.84 33.12
CA TYR A 727 1.13 19.78 32.41
C TYR A 727 2.17 20.32 33.40
N VAL A 728 3.31 19.65 33.48
CA VAL A 728 4.33 19.85 34.52
C VAL A 728 5.72 19.97 33.90
N PRO A 729 5.98 21.01 33.08
CA PRO A 729 7.26 21.17 32.41
C PRO A 729 8.43 21.17 33.40
N ALA A 730 9.38 20.26 33.22
CA ALA A 730 10.52 20.07 34.13
C ALA A 730 11.40 21.33 34.22
N LEU A 731 11.49 22.11 33.14
CA LEU A 731 12.30 23.33 33.05
C LEU A 731 11.75 24.51 33.86
N MET A 732 10.42 24.64 34.05
CA MET A 732 9.80 25.85 34.60
C MET A 732 9.50 25.77 36.10
N GLY A 733 9.42 24.58 36.70
CA GLY A 733 9.00 24.39 38.11
C GLY A 733 10.06 23.84 39.06
N GLY A 734 11.32 23.73 38.61
CA GLY A 734 12.37 23.04 39.36
C GLY A 734 11.99 21.59 39.71
N GLY A 735 12.59 21.04 40.76
CA GLY A 735 12.28 19.68 41.23
C GLY A 735 10.79 19.49 41.59
N ALA A 736 10.02 20.56 41.84
CA ALA A 736 8.64 20.46 42.29
C ALA A 736 7.73 19.76 41.27
N ASN A 737 7.82 20.16 39.99
CA ASN A 737 7.04 19.57 38.90
C ASN A 737 7.37 18.08 38.69
N GLN A 738 8.65 17.71 38.81
CA GLN A 738 9.08 16.32 38.74
C GLN A 738 8.50 15.47 39.88
N GLN A 739 8.48 15.98 41.13
CA GLN A 739 7.85 15.23 42.22
C GLN A 739 6.33 15.18 42.08
N ALA A 740 5.66 16.23 41.58
CA ALA A 740 4.22 16.18 41.31
C ALA A 740 3.87 15.07 40.30
N ALA A 741 4.67 14.93 39.24
CA ALA A 741 4.56 13.83 38.29
C ALA A 741 4.81 12.46 38.94
N LYS A 742 5.81 12.34 39.83
CA LYS A 742 6.03 11.11 40.61
C LYS A 742 4.85 10.80 41.52
N PHE A 743 4.32 11.77 42.26
CA PHE A 743 3.12 11.60 43.08
C PHE A 743 1.97 11.05 42.25
N ALA A 744 1.73 11.60 41.06
CA ALA A 744 0.69 11.11 40.16
C ALA A 744 0.94 9.66 39.73
N LEU A 745 2.16 9.33 39.31
CA LEU A 745 2.51 7.98 38.89
C LEU A 745 2.36 6.97 40.03
N TYR A 746 2.90 7.28 41.22
CA TYR A 746 2.79 6.42 42.39
C TYR A 746 1.33 6.24 42.82
N ALA A 747 0.57 7.33 42.92
CA ALA A 747 -0.85 7.27 43.29
C ALA A 747 -1.68 6.44 42.32
N LEU A 748 -1.40 6.49 41.01
CA LEU A 748 -2.04 5.61 40.03
C LEU A 748 -1.73 4.14 40.34
N LEU A 749 -0.46 3.78 40.53
CA LEU A 749 -0.05 2.39 40.70
C LEU A 749 -0.49 1.80 42.03
N THR A 750 -0.39 2.57 43.10
CA THR A 750 -0.84 2.15 44.43
C THR A 750 -2.36 2.01 44.48
N SER A 751 -3.11 2.88 43.80
CA SER A 751 -4.56 2.75 43.74
C SER A 751 -5.02 1.43 43.10
N ALA A 752 -4.25 0.93 42.14
CA ALA A 752 -4.51 -0.36 41.55
C ALA A 752 -4.33 -1.52 42.54
N LEU A 753 -3.72 -1.36 43.71
CA LEU A 753 -3.68 -2.44 44.71
C LEU A 753 -5.03 -2.63 45.42
N PHE A 754 -5.86 -1.59 45.47
CA PHE A 754 -7.09 -1.55 46.28
C PHE A 754 -8.37 -1.83 45.49
N ILE A 755 -8.33 -1.65 44.17
CA ILE A 755 -9.50 -1.87 43.32
C ILE A 755 -9.48 -3.32 42.85
N PRO A 756 -10.55 -4.13 42.98
CA PRO A 756 -10.55 -5.51 42.47
C PRO A 756 -10.35 -5.56 40.95
N LYS A 757 -9.55 -6.50 40.42
CA LYS A 757 -9.28 -6.61 38.96
C LYS A 757 -10.54 -6.70 38.10
N SER A 758 -11.59 -7.35 38.59
CA SER A 758 -12.89 -7.46 37.88
C SER A 758 -13.57 -6.11 37.64
N ASN A 759 -13.22 -5.09 38.43
CA ASN A 759 -13.88 -3.79 38.42
C ASN A 759 -12.96 -2.69 37.88
N ARG A 760 -11.82 -3.06 37.26
CA ARG A 760 -10.85 -2.10 36.72
C ARG A 760 -11.06 -1.89 35.23
N HIS A 761 -11.13 -0.64 34.84
CA HIS A 761 -10.85 -0.21 33.48
C HIS A 761 -9.34 -0.22 33.21
N GLN A 762 -8.99 -0.49 31.95
CA GLN A 762 -7.61 -0.39 31.49
C GLN A 762 -7.15 1.07 31.56
N VAL A 763 -6.03 1.35 32.22
CA VAL A 763 -5.44 2.70 32.23
C VAL A 763 -4.20 2.72 31.35
N TYR A 764 -4.09 3.71 30.49
CA TYR A 764 -2.89 4.00 29.73
C TYR A 764 -2.22 5.26 30.31
N CYS A 765 -0.96 5.15 30.68
CA CYS A 765 -0.15 6.24 31.21
C CYS A 765 0.90 6.63 30.17
N ILE A 766 0.81 7.84 29.65
CA ILE A 766 1.77 8.40 28.68
C ILE A 766 2.66 9.39 29.41
N ILE A 767 3.98 9.22 29.32
CA ILE A 767 4.94 10.09 29.99
C ILE A 767 5.94 10.59 28.95
N ASP A 768 5.87 11.89 28.61
CA ASP A 768 6.93 12.53 27.81
C ASP A 768 8.12 12.86 28.70
N GLU A 769 9.33 12.81 28.16
CA GLU A 769 10.60 13.02 28.88
C GLU A 769 10.70 12.20 30.19
N PHE A 770 10.42 10.90 30.10
CA PHE A 770 10.39 9.95 31.23
C PHE A 770 11.68 9.97 32.07
N GLN A 771 12.83 10.30 31.48
CA GLN A 771 14.10 10.37 32.21
C GLN A 771 14.10 11.38 33.37
N GLU A 772 13.22 12.38 33.32
CA GLU A 772 13.14 13.44 34.32
C GLU A 772 12.46 12.98 35.63
N ILE A 773 11.76 11.84 35.61
CA ILE A 773 11.11 11.27 36.80
C ILE A 773 11.69 9.91 37.21
N ILE A 774 12.83 9.51 36.63
CA ILE A 774 13.51 8.27 37.00
C ILE A 774 13.92 8.30 38.48
N GLY A 775 13.63 7.21 39.18
CA GLY A 775 14.04 6.96 40.56
C GLY A 775 14.37 5.49 40.78
N ALA A 776 15.09 5.18 41.87
CA ALA A 776 15.57 3.83 42.16
C ALA A 776 14.45 2.77 42.20
N ASN A 777 13.27 3.13 42.70
CA ASN A 777 12.13 2.20 42.85
C ASN A 777 11.33 2.00 41.55
N LEU A 778 11.63 2.75 40.48
CA LEU A 778 10.83 2.77 39.26
C LEU A 778 10.97 1.49 38.44
N GLY A 779 12.10 0.79 38.53
CA GLY A 779 12.27 -0.50 37.85
C GLY A 779 11.34 -1.59 38.38
N VAL A 780 11.04 -1.60 39.69
CA VAL A 780 10.08 -2.53 40.30
C VAL A 780 8.66 -2.19 39.85
N ILE A 781 8.35 -0.90 39.82
CA ILE A 781 7.06 -0.37 39.36
C ILE A 781 6.74 -0.82 37.93
N LEU A 782 7.69 -0.68 37.00
CA LEU A 782 7.47 -1.08 35.60
C LEU A 782 7.15 -2.57 35.49
N LYS A 783 7.84 -3.43 36.25
CA LYS A 783 7.56 -4.87 36.27
C LYS A 783 6.17 -5.20 36.83
N GLN A 784 5.66 -4.39 37.77
CA GLN A 784 4.37 -4.62 38.42
C GLN A 784 3.19 -3.98 37.68
N ALA A 785 3.40 -2.88 36.95
CA ALA A 785 2.36 -2.10 36.27
C ALA A 785 1.49 -2.95 35.34
N ARG A 786 2.10 -3.90 34.61
CA ARG A 786 1.38 -4.89 33.80
C ARG A 786 0.33 -5.66 34.59
N SER A 787 0.64 -6.07 35.82
CA SER A 787 -0.27 -6.84 36.68
C SER A 787 -1.43 -6.00 37.23
N PHE A 788 -1.33 -4.68 37.09
CA PHE A 788 -2.27 -3.68 37.58
C PHE A 788 -3.18 -3.11 36.50
N ASP A 789 -3.15 -3.67 35.29
CA ASP A 789 -3.87 -3.16 34.11
C ASP A 789 -3.50 -1.70 33.77
N VAL A 790 -2.22 -1.36 34.01
CA VAL A 790 -1.62 -0.07 33.63
C VAL A 790 -0.64 -0.30 32.48
N GLY A 791 -1.03 0.09 31.28
CA GLY A 791 -0.13 0.18 30.13
C GLY A 791 0.62 1.50 30.15
N MET A 792 1.91 1.52 29.76
CA MET A 792 2.71 2.74 29.83
C MET A 792 3.36 3.05 28.49
N VAL A 793 3.35 4.31 28.08
CA VAL A 793 4.10 4.83 26.93
C VAL A 793 5.17 5.77 27.48
N LEU A 794 6.40 5.32 27.45
CA LEU A 794 7.55 5.95 28.08
C LEU A 794 8.42 6.57 26.99
N ALA A 795 8.56 7.89 27.00
CA ALA A 795 9.30 8.58 25.96
C ALA A 795 10.58 9.23 26.49
N ASN A 796 11.69 8.98 25.80
CA ASN A 796 13.01 9.49 26.14
C ASN A 796 13.68 10.13 24.92
N GLN A 797 14.70 10.97 25.13
CA GLN A 797 15.52 11.47 24.03
C GLN A 797 16.50 10.39 23.59
N LEU A 798 17.39 9.99 24.50
CA LEU A 798 18.39 8.96 24.25
C LEU A 798 18.23 7.80 25.23
N PRO A 799 18.50 6.54 24.83
CA PRO A 799 18.54 5.41 25.76
C PRO A 799 19.57 5.59 26.89
N SER A 800 20.66 6.30 26.63
CA SER A 800 21.69 6.61 27.64
C SER A 800 21.16 7.46 28.80
N ASP A 801 20.09 8.24 28.61
CA ASP A 801 19.47 9.03 29.67
C ASP A 801 18.80 8.17 30.76
N LEU A 802 18.57 6.89 30.47
CA LEU A 802 18.00 5.92 31.40
C LEU A 802 19.01 5.40 32.43
N ASN A 803 20.27 5.81 32.32
CA ASN A 803 21.38 5.45 33.21
C ASN A 803 21.81 6.63 34.09
N ARG A 804 20.88 7.22 34.85
CA ARG A 804 21.16 8.34 35.77
C ARG A 804 21.19 7.88 37.23
N GLY A 805 22.11 8.45 38.02
CA GLY A 805 22.13 8.28 39.48
C GLY A 805 22.38 6.84 39.96
N GLY A 806 23.20 6.06 39.25
CA GLY A 806 23.51 4.66 39.60
C GLY A 806 22.44 3.64 39.23
N VAL A 807 21.24 4.09 38.84
CA VAL A 807 20.14 3.23 38.40
C VAL A 807 20.28 2.97 36.90
N ARG A 808 20.29 1.69 36.49
CA ARG A 808 20.29 1.27 35.08
C ARG A 808 18.91 0.76 34.70
N LEU A 809 18.07 1.63 34.11
CA LEU A 809 16.71 1.23 33.71
C LEU A 809 16.62 0.69 32.28
N HIS A 810 17.66 0.85 31.45
CA HIS A 810 17.64 0.40 30.05
C HIS A 810 17.27 -1.07 29.90
N ASP A 811 17.92 -1.94 30.68
CA ASP A 811 17.68 -3.39 30.64
C ASP A 811 16.27 -3.75 31.12
N VAL A 812 15.78 -3.04 32.14
CA VAL A 812 14.42 -3.24 32.68
C VAL A 812 13.38 -2.83 31.65
N LEU A 813 13.56 -1.69 30.99
CA LEU A 813 12.66 -1.23 29.93
C LEU A 813 12.66 -2.19 28.76
N THR A 814 13.84 -2.57 28.27
CA THR A 814 13.99 -3.52 27.17
C THR A 814 13.29 -4.86 27.45
N ALA A 815 13.34 -5.35 28.69
CA ALA A 815 12.68 -6.60 29.09
C ALA A 815 11.17 -6.47 29.35
N THR A 816 10.66 -5.24 29.57
CA THR A 816 9.26 -5.02 29.97
C THR A 816 8.43 -4.34 28.89
N THR A 817 9.03 -3.85 27.80
CA THR A 817 8.36 -3.14 26.70
C THR A 817 8.08 -4.05 25.50
N ALA A 818 6.83 -4.09 25.03
CA ALA A 818 6.43 -4.86 23.85
C ALA A 818 6.76 -4.16 22.53
N LEU A 819 6.78 -2.83 22.53
CA LEU A 819 7.21 -2.02 21.38
C LEU A 819 8.35 -1.09 21.81
N ARG A 820 9.46 -1.18 21.09
CA ARG A 820 10.53 -0.18 21.08
C ARG A 820 10.44 0.60 19.77
N TRP A 821 10.22 1.91 19.87
CA TRP A 821 9.99 2.78 18.73
C TRP A 821 11.01 3.91 18.71
N SER A 822 11.91 3.88 17.73
CA SER A 822 13.00 4.85 17.61
C SER A 822 12.72 5.80 16.45
N PHE A 823 12.39 7.06 16.73
CA PHE A 823 12.19 8.08 15.70
C PHE A 823 13.53 8.54 15.10
N ARG A 824 14.58 8.59 15.91
CA ARG A 824 15.97 8.72 15.45
C ARG A 824 16.88 7.92 16.37
N ALA A 825 17.62 6.98 15.78
CA ALA A 825 18.61 6.16 16.48
C ALA A 825 20.00 6.81 16.38
N SER A 826 20.18 7.94 17.06
CA SER A 826 21.42 8.73 16.99
C SER A 826 22.55 8.14 17.83
N ASP A 827 22.23 7.45 18.92
CA ASP A 827 23.20 6.80 19.80
C ASP A 827 23.79 5.53 19.17
N LEU A 828 25.11 5.37 19.29
CA LEU A 828 25.84 4.19 18.81
C LEU A 828 25.40 2.92 19.54
N ALA A 829 25.08 3.00 20.84
CA ALA A 829 24.61 1.84 21.58
C ALA A 829 23.25 1.36 21.03
N GLN A 830 22.33 2.29 20.78
CA GLN A 830 21.05 2.02 20.15
C GLN A 830 21.19 1.46 18.73
N GLN A 831 22.11 2.02 17.91
CA GLN A 831 22.38 1.51 16.56
C GLN A 831 22.89 0.06 16.60
N ARG A 832 23.77 -0.27 17.56
CA ARG A 832 24.25 -1.64 17.75
C ARG A 832 23.14 -2.57 18.21
N GLU A 833 22.33 -2.15 19.18
CA GLU A 833 21.18 -2.92 19.66
C GLU A 833 20.18 -3.22 18.53
N LEU A 834 19.87 -2.24 17.68
CA LEU A 834 18.99 -2.43 16.53
C LEU A 834 19.59 -3.35 15.48
N GLN A 835 20.91 -3.24 15.22
CA GLN A 835 21.62 -4.10 14.30
C GLN A 835 21.63 -5.55 14.80
N GLU A 836 21.94 -5.78 16.07
CA GLU A 836 21.95 -7.10 16.70
C GLU A 836 20.54 -7.71 16.77
N ALA A 837 19.54 -6.92 17.17
CA ALA A 837 18.15 -7.35 17.23
C ALA A 837 17.55 -7.71 15.86
N SER A 838 18.09 -7.16 14.77
CA SER A 838 17.69 -7.54 13.41
C SER A 838 18.12 -8.95 13.01
N GLY A 839 19.05 -9.53 13.75
CA GLY A 839 19.69 -10.79 13.42
C GLY A 839 20.57 -10.68 12.17
N GLU A 840 21.01 -11.84 11.70
CA GLU A 840 21.94 -11.96 10.58
C GLU A 840 21.35 -12.83 9.47
N TYR A 841 21.82 -12.60 8.24
CA TYR A 841 21.57 -13.48 7.11
C TYR A 841 22.90 -13.87 6.45
N ILE A 842 22.91 -15.04 5.81
CA ILE A 842 24.07 -15.54 5.08
C ILE A 842 23.97 -15.02 3.64
N GLU A 843 24.96 -14.22 3.24
CA GLU A 843 25.14 -13.77 1.87
C GLU A 843 26.18 -14.65 1.17
N TYR A 844 25.84 -15.20 0.01
CA TYR A 844 26.76 -15.98 -0.82
C TYR A 844 27.47 -15.06 -1.80
N LEU A 845 28.68 -14.62 -1.45
CA LEU A 845 29.52 -13.83 -2.34
C LEU A 845 30.16 -14.74 -3.38
N ARG A 846 29.84 -14.50 -4.66
CA ARG A 846 30.51 -15.14 -5.79
C ARG A 846 31.54 -14.17 -6.35
N THR A 847 32.82 -14.48 -6.16
CA THR A 847 33.91 -13.72 -6.76
C THR A 847 34.37 -14.42 -8.02
N VAL A 848 34.41 -13.69 -9.14
CA VAL A 848 34.91 -14.17 -10.42
C VAL A 848 36.25 -13.50 -10.69
N ASN A 849 37.33 -14.20 -10.40
CA ASN A 849 38.68 -13.74 -10.67
C ASN A 849 39.04 -14.09 -12.11
N THR A 850 39.28 -13.07 -12.93
CA THR A 850 39.78 -13.25 -14.30
C THR A 850 41.25 -12.88 -14.30
N GLN A 851 42.14 -13.87 -14.41
CA GLN A 851 43.55 -13.62 -14.63
C GLN A 851 43.85 -13.77 -16.12
N VAL A 852 44.51 -12.75 -16.68
CA VAL A 852 45.02 -12.78 -18.05
C VAL A 852 46.52 -12.90 -17.95
N THR A 853 47.05 -14.09 -18.23
CA THR A 853 48.48 -14.33 -18.30
C THR A 853 48.90 -14.20 -19.75
N VAL A 854 49.74 -13.20 -20.04
CA VAL A 854 50.40 -13.06 -21.35
C VAL A 854 51.78 -13.68 -21.23
N THR A 855 51.99 -14.79 -21.96
CA THR A 855 53.29 -15.46 -21.99
C THR A 855 54.01 -15.08 -23.28
N HIS A 856 55.13 -14.36 -23.17
CA HIS A 856 56.01 -14.09 -24.29
C HIS A 856 57.03 -15.21 -24.42
N SER A 857 56.92 -16.01 -25.49
CA SER A 857 57.95 -16.99 -25.82
C SER A 857 58.95 -16.38 -26.80
N SER A 858 60.17 -16.09 -26.35
CA SER A 858 61.25 -15.59 -27.21
C SER A 858 61.94 -16.76 -27.94
N GLY A 859 61.25 -17.34 -28.91
CA GLY A 859 61.84 -18.28 -29.86
C GLY A 859 62.59 -17.55 -30.98
N ARG A 860 63.77 -18.03 -31.34
CA ARG A 860 64.73 -17.39 -32.29
C ARG A 860 64.23 -17.25 -33.74
N LYS A 861 62.99 -17.64 -34.04
CA LYS A 861 62.30 -17.44 -35.34
C LYS A 861 60.79 -17.26 -35.10
N GLY A 862 60.35 -16.01 -35.00
CA GLY A 862 58.93 -15.63 -34.87
C GLY A 862 58.37 -15.78 -33.45
N GLY A 863 58.37 -14.68 -32.69
CA GLY A 863 57.73 -14.65 -31.38
C GLY A 863 56.21 -14.81 -31.51
N SER A 864 55.65 -15.82 -30.85
CA SER A 864 54.21 -15.98 -30.69
C SER A 864 53.83 -15.53 -29.29
N GLU A 865 52.87 -14.59 -29.20
CA GLU A 865 52.27 -14.12 -27.97
C GLU A 865 51.06 -15.00 -27.67
N SER A 866 51.13 -15.79 -26.59
CA SER A 866 49.97 -16.56 -26.13
C SER A 866 49.31 -15.85 -24.95
N VAL A 867 48.05 -15.46 -25.15
CA VAL A 867 47.22 -14.87 -24.10
C VAL A 867 46.36 -15.99 -23.52
N THR A 868 46.65 -16.41 -22.29
CA THR A 868 45.85 -17.40 -21.57
C THR A 868 44.95 -16.68 -20.57
N ARG A 869 43.63 -16.80 -20.74
CA ARG A 869 42.64 -16.23 -19.81
C ARG A 869 42.13 -17.34 -18.90
N SER A 870 42.49 -17.30 -17.63
CA SER A 870 41.92 -18.19 -16.60
C SER A 870 40.82 -17.47 -15.84
N VAL A 871 39.68 -18.14 -15.67
CA VAL A 871 38.56 -17.63 -14.88
C VAL A 871 38.39 -18.55 -13.67
N GLY A 872 38.77 -18.06 -12.50
CA GLY A 872 38.52 -18.72 -11.22
C GLY A 872 37.23 -18.18 -10.61
N THR A 873 36.32 -19.07 -10.21
CA THR A 873 35.16 -18.67 -9.41
C THR A 873 35.33 -19.17 -7.98
N SER A 874 35.38 -18.26 -7.00
CA SER A 874 35.27 -18.61 -5.58
C SER A 874 33.89 -18.24 -5.05
N ARG A 875 33.41 -19.01 -4.08
CA ARG A 875 32.21 -18.69 -3.30
C ARG A 875 32.64 -18.55 -1.85
N ALA A 876 32.23 -17.46 -1.22
CA ALA A 876 32.41 -17.23 0.20
C ALA A 876 31.03 -17.00 0.83
N GLU A 877 30.80 -17.63 1.98
CA GLU A 877 29.65 -17.33 2.83
C GLU A 877 30.05 -16.20 3.77
N VAL A 878 29.27 -15.12 3.78
CA VAL A 878 29.51 -13.97 4.66
C VAL A 878 28.25 -13.68 5.45
N PHE A 879 28.39 -13.65 6.77
CA PHE A 879 27.33 -13.20 7.65
C PHE A 879 27.18 -11.68 7.54
N ARG A 880 25.97 -11.23 7.26
CA ARG A 880 25.62 -9.80 7.19
C ARG A 880 24.47 -9.52 8.16
N PRO A 881 24.49 -8.39 8.86
CA PRO A 881 23.34 -7.97 9.64
C PRO A 881 22.15 -7.71 8.71
N ALA A 882 20.96 -8.19 9.08
CA ALA A 882 19.73 -7.96 8.32
C ALA A 882 19.43 -6.46 8.21
N PHE A 883 19.73 -5.72 9.26
CA PHE A 883 19.58 -4.28 9.32
C PHE A 883 20.94 -3.62 9.58
N SER A 884 21.61 -3.24 8.49
CA SER A 884 22.95 -2.64 8.57
C SER A 884 22.92 -1.24 9.17
N ARG A 885 24.04 -0.82 9.76
CA ARG A 885 24.21 0.55 10.27
C ARG A 885 23.88 1.62 9.24
N ASN A 886 24.22 1.42 7.97
CA ASN A 886 23.89 2.36 6.90
C ASN A 886 22.39 2.48 6.66
N ARG A 887 21.64 1.37 6.79
CA ARG A 887 20.17 1.37 6.72
C ARG A 887 19.55 2.13 7.90
N ILE A 888 20.12 1.98 9.10
CA ILE A 888 19.71 2.75 10.28
C ILE A 888 19.98 4.25 10.08
N LEU A 889 21.17 4.62 9.60
CA LEU A 889 21.51 6.02 9.31
C LEU A 889 20.63 6.63 8.22
N TRP A 890 20.26 5.84 7.20
CA TRP A 890 19.31 6.28 6.19
C TRP A 890 17.91 6.52 6.78
N ALA A 891 17.42 5.61 7.63
CA ALA A 891 16.14 5.80 8.32
C ALA A 891 16.15 7.06 9.19
N ASN A 892 17.28 7.39 9.84
CA ASN A 892 17.42 8.63 10.61
C ASN A 892 17.44 9.90 9.73
N PHE A 893 17.89 9.79 8.47
CA PHE A 893 18.00 10.90 7.53
C PHE A 893 16.64 11.27 6.91
N VAL A 894 15.77 10.29 6.70
CA VAL A 894 14.43 10.51 6.15
C VAL A 894 13.49 10.93 7.28
N ASP A 895 12.97 12.16 7.18
CA ASP A 895 12.27 12.78 8.32
C ASP A 895 11.03 12.01 8.79
N ASP A 896 10.27 11.35 7.92
CA ASP A 896 9.05 10.61 8.26
C ASP A 896 9.28 9.13 8.59
N LEU A 897 10.52 8.64 8.49
CA LEU A 897 10.87 7.30 8.90
C LEU A 897 11.26 7.22 10.37
N SER A 898 10.86 6.12 10.96
CA SER A 898 11.22 5.68 12.29
C SER A 898 11.54 4.19 12.23
N ILE A 899 12.03 3.61 13.32
CA ILE A 899 12.33 2.19 13.42
C ILE A 899 11.46 1.61 14.51
N ALA A 900 10.59 0.66 14.15
CA ALA A 900 9.74 -0.06 15.10
C ALA A 900 10.30 -1.46 15.34
N HIS A 901 10.31 -1.88 16.60
CA HIS A 901 10.73 -3.21 17.01
C HIS A 901 9.75 -3.77 18.03
N PHE A 902 9.04 -4.82 17.63
CA PHE A 902 8.11 -5.53 18.50
C PHE A 902 8.79 -6.75 19.13
N ALA A 903 8.68 -6.88 20.45
CA ALA A 903 9.27 -8.01 21.19
C ALA A 903 8.43 -9.29 21.08
N ARG A 904 7.13 -9.17 20.81
CA ARG A 904 6.19 -10.28 20.63
C ARG A 904 5.12 -9.92 19.61
N GLY A 905 4.47 -10.94 19.05
CA GLY A 905 3.31 -10.74 18.20
C GLY A 905 1.98 -10.87 18.95
N ASN A 906 0.97 -10.08 18.55
CA ASN A 906 -0.43 -10.27 18.93
C ASN A 906 -1.35 -9.73 17.82
N GLY A 907 -2.44 -10.43 17.52
CA GLY A 907 -3.34 -10.07 16.43
C GLY A 907 -2.60 -9.95 15.08
N TYR A 908 -2.74 -8.79 14.44
CA TYR A 908 -2.04 -8.44 13.20
C TYR A 908 -0.63 -7.88 13.42
N THR A 909 -0.23 -7.68 14.67
CA THR A 909 1.14 -7.30 14.99
C THR A 909 2.00 -8.54 14.97
N GLN A 910 2.55 -8.91 13.81
CA GLN A 910 3.39 -10.11 13.64
C GLN A 910 4.74 -9.77 13.04
N PHE A 911 5.40 -8.76 13.61
CA PHE A 911 6.74 -8.34 13.22
C PHE A 911 7.75 -8.90 14.22
N PHE A 912 8.79 -9.56 13.73
CA PHE A 912 9.76 -10.28 14.56
C PHE A 912 11.15 -9.67 14.56
N ARG A 913 11.37 -8.59 13.80
CA ARG A 913 12.65 -7.87 13.67
C ARG A 913 12.38 -6.37 13.67
N PRO A 914 13.37 -5.53 14.03
CA PRO A 914 13.33 -4.12 13.74
C PRO A 914 13.13 -3.87 12.25
N PHE A 915 12.26 -2.92 11.91
CA PHE A 915 12.00 -2.51 10.53
C PHE A 915 11.68 -1.02 10.45
N PRO A 916 11.87 -0.38 9.28
CA PRO A 916 11.53 1.02 9.09
C PRO A 916 10.01 1.19 9.00
N LEU A 917 9.50 2.16 9.71
CA LEU A 917 8.11 2.54 9.79
C LEU A 917 7.98 3.99 9.35
N ARG A 918 7.27 4.23 8.25
CA ARG A 918 6.85 5.56 7.81
C ARG A 918 5.67 6.03 8.65
N THR A 919 5.87 7.12 9.37
CA THR A 919 4.92 7.66 10.35
C THR A 919 4.28 8.93 9.83
N MET A 920 2.97 9.04 10.02
CA MET A 920 2.19 10.19 9.55
C MET A 920 1.98 11.20 10.67
N PHE A 921 1.73 12.45 10.29
CA PHE A 921 1.14 13.40 11.21
C PHE A 921 -0.36 13.11 11.33
N HIS A 922 -0.88 13.06 12.55
CA HIS A 922 -2.32 12.88 12.79
C HIS A 922 -3.12 14.17 12.50
N ILE A 923 -2.46 15.33 12.51
CA ILE A 923 -3.06 16.64 12.23
C ILE A 923 -2.19 17.45 11.27
N SER A 924 -2.80 18.42 10.58
CA SER A 924 -2.06 19.34 9.73
C SER A 924 -1.11 20.23 10.55
N ARG A 925 -0.06 20.72 9.90
CA ARG A 925 0.87 21.69 10.50
C ARG A 925 0.16 22.98 10.95
N GLU A 926 -0.77 23.47 10.15
CA GLU A 926 -1.57 24.66 10.46
C GLU A 926 -2.36 24.47 11.75
N LEU A 927 -2.95 23.29 11.95
CA LEU A 927 -3.67 23.00 13.18
C LEU A 927 -2.73 22.85 14.36
N TYR A 928 -1.57 22.22 14.18
CA TYR A 928 -0.54 22.15 15.21
C TYR A 928 -0.15 23.56 15.69
N GLU A 929 0.14 24.46 14.75
CA GLU A 929 0.47 25.87 15.04
C GLU A 929 -0.69 26.66 15.65
N LYS A 930 -1.93 26.32 15.28
CA LYS A 930 -3.13 26.89 15.92
C LYS A 930 -3.25 26.43 17.38
N ARG A 931 -3.05 25.13 17.64
CA ARG A 931 -3.15 24.52 18.97
C ARG A 931 -2.03 24.98 19.91
N SER A 932 -0.81 25.18 19.39
CA SER A 932 0.30 25.71 20.18
C SER A 932 0.11 27.17 20.61
N ARG A 933 -0.81 27.89 19.97
CA ARG A 933 -1.16 29.28 20.30
C ARG A 933 -2.53 29.41 20.96
N GLU A 934 -3.22 28.30 21.21
CA GLU A 934 -4.55 28.33 21.82
C GLU A 934 -4.43 28.80 23.27
N PRO A 935 -5.29 29.71 23.75
CA PRO A 935 -5.23 30.17 25.13
C PRO A 935 -5.59 29.04 26.09
N TRP A 936 -4.96 29.06 27.27
CA TRP A 936 -5.26 28.11 28.33
C TRP A 936 -6.74 28.16 28.71
N PRO A 937 -7.42 27.00 28.90
CA PRO A 937 -8.84 26.96 29.18
C PRO A 937 -9.20 27.66 30.51
N LEU A 938 -10.43 28.17 30.60
CA LEU A 938 -11.03 28.66 31.85
C LEU A 938 -11.88 27.54 32.49
N LEU A 939 -11.91 27.47 33.83
CA LEU A 939 -12.84 26.59 34.56
C LEU A 939 -14.24 27.24 34.65
N PRO A 940 -15.35 26.48 34.56
CA PRO A 940 -15.45 25.04 34.36
C PRO A 940 -15.67 24.70 32.88
N TRP A 941 -14.67 24.11 32.24
CA TRP A 941 -14.80 23.54 30.90
C TRP A 941 -15.55 22.20 31.04
N PRO A 942 -16.73 21.99 30.43
CA PRO A 942 -17.83 21.34 31.15
C PRO A 942 -17.98 19.83 30.92
N PRO A 943 -18.64 19.14 31.87
CA PRO A 943 -19.81 18.32 31.59
C PRO A 943 -21.07 19.09 32.05
N GLY A 944 -21.87 19.63 31.11
CA GLY A 944 -23.28 19.96 31.38
C GLY A 944 -23.83 21.39 31.20
N ARG A 945 -23.19 22.34 30.50
CA ARG A 945 -23.83 23.65 30.25
C ARG A 945 -24.28 23.83 28.80
N ARG A 946 -25.60 23.84 28.58
CA ARG A 946 -26.26 24.31 27.34
C ARG A 946 -25.84 25.76 27.08
N ASP A 947 -25.53 26.03 25.83
CA ASP A 947 -25.18 27.35 25.29
C ASP A 947 -26.23 28.42 25.64
N GLY A 948 -25.76 29.63 25.96
CA GLY A 948 -26.65 30.78 26.08
C GLY A 948 -26.22 31.92 27.00
N ALA A 949 -24.92 32.25 27.12
CA ALA A 949 -24.48 33.60 27.47
C ALA A 949 -22.95 33.68 27.36
N ALA A 950 -22.45 34.47 26.41
CA ALA A 950 -21.06 34.92 26.44
C ALA A 950 -20.84 35.73 27.73
N PRO A 951 -19.75 35.50 28.50
CA PRO A 951 -19.42 36.38 29.61
C PRO A 951 -19.03 37.75 29.04
N GLY A 952 -19.70 38.81 29.51
CA GLY A 952 -19.32 40.17 29.18
C GLY A 952 -17.88 40.48 29.61
N PRO A 953 -17.23 41.49 29.00
CA PRO A 953 -15.85 41.83 29.30
C PRO A 953 -15.69 42.17 30.78
N VAL A 954 -14.72 41.53 31.42
CA VAL A 954 -14.29 41.87 32.78
C VAL A 954 -13.78 43.33 32.76
N PRO A 955 -14.30 44.24 33.60
CA PRO A 955 -13.77 45.59 33.69
C PRO A 955 -12.32 45.51 34.20
N GLY A 956 -11.40 46.17 33.49
CA GLY A 956 -10.03 46.32 33.94
C GLY A 956 -9.94 47.01 35.31
N PRO A 957 -8.81 46.88 36.03
CA PRO A 957 -8.65 47.43 37.36
C PRO A 957 -8.78 48.96 37.30
N ALA A 958 -9.87 49.47 37.86
CA ALA A 958 -10.07 50.89 38.09
C ALA A 958 -9.02 51.42 39.06
N ASP A 959 -8.49 52.59 38.72
CA ASP A 959 -7.56 53.40 39.49
C ASP A 959 -7.93 53.45 40.98
N ARG A 960 -7.06 52.88 41.82
CA ARG A 960 -6.99 53.27 43.24
C ARG A 960 -6.09 54.50 43.33
N PRO A 961 -6.55 55.62 43.92
CA PRO A 961 -5.68 56.76 44.16
C PRO A 961 -4.61 56.39 45.18
N LEU A 962 -3.36 56.75 44.88
CA LEU A 962 -2.22 56.65 45.77
C LEU A 962 -2.47 57.47 47.05
N PRO A 963 -2.01 57.00 48.23
CA PRO A 963 -2.05 57.80 49.45
C PRO A 963 -1.11 59.01 49.35
N PRO A 964 -1.41 60.12 50.04
CA PRO A 964 -0.61 61.33 49.97
C PRO A 964 0.78 61.13 50.61
N PRO A 965 1.79 61.89 50.16
CA PRO A 965 3.15 61.78 50.69
C PRO A 965 3.21 62.40 52.09
N ASP A 966 3.75 61.63 53.04
CA ASP A 966 4.04 62.10 54.40
C ASP A 966 5.00 63.28 54.37
N GLY A 967 4.60 64.34 55.07
CA GLY A 967 5.33 65.58 55.21
C GLY A 967 6.66 65.38 55.91
N GLY A 968 7.71 65.93 55.31
CA GLY A 968 9.03 65.98 55.91
C GLY A 968 9.07 66.82 57.20
N GLN A 969 9.92 66.39 58.12
CA GLN A 969 10.64 67.29 59.01
C GLN A 969 12.15 67.02 58.91
N PRO A 970 13.00 68.04 59.14
CA PRO A 970 14.39 68.01 58.69
C PRO A 970 15.39 67.79 59.84
N GLY A 971 16.50 67.14 59.50
CA GLY A 971 17.82 67.54 60.01
C GLY A 971 18.48 66.64 61.06
N GLY A 972 19.78 66.40 60.86
CA GLY A 972 20.74 65.92 61.88
C GLY A 972 21.26 64.50 61.59
N ALA A 973 22.23 64.31 60.69
CA ALA A 973 23.68 64.42 60.90
C ALA A 973 24.34 63.21 61.60
N THR A 974 25.40 62.70 60.95
CA THR A 974 26.50 61.82 61.44
C THR A 974 26.12 60.36 61.77
N GLY A 975 26.84 59.32 61.35
CA GLY A 975 28.11 59.20 60.66
C GLY A 975 28.45 57.71 60.48
N GLU A 976 29.50 57.47 59.70
CA GLU A 976 30.40 56.31 59.69
C GLU A 976 29.91 54.92 59.23
N ARG A 977 30.70 54.44 58.26
CA ARG A 977 30.88 53.12 57.63
C ARG A 977 31.63 52.16 58.60
N PRO A 978 31.79 50.85 58.31
CA PRO A 978 31.89 50.18 56.99
C PRO A 978 30.77 49.21 56.64
#